data_AF-A0A947HN74-F1
#
_entry.id   AF-A0A947HN74-F1
#
_cell.length_a   1.000
_cell.length_b   1.000
_cell.length_c   1.000
_cell.angle_alpha   90.00
_cell.angle_beta   90.00
_cell.angle_gamma   90.00
#
_symmetry.space_group_name_H-M   'P 1'
#
loop_
_entity.id
_entity.type
_entity.pdbx_description
1 polymer ?
#
loop_
_entity_poly.entity_id
_entity_poly.type
_entity_poly.pdbx_seq_one_letter_code
_entity_poly.pdbx_strand_id
1 'polypeptide(L)'
;MNATRPLCLCLAAIAALVTACGSDVAQGELDLPDTQNVVEADDVVYVITPRDATDSDSPLTDVGAVDVIEADVIEADASDIVAAEDVAPDTTDWIDAGACGLCPPDQPLCVNGGCLCTATSCAVGTQCNGGVCTTCNTATACGATCKNCAASGLICNGTGTACVACEGTLGCNPGEACVSGICSPCDTVAACGASCTPCPAGAQCQNGKCIECTSNANCPSGETCDDSLCVACTATDPLHCGSACLVCGGAIPECVGGKCTCSATSCGAGAACVNGKCSTCVTDAACGASCQPCAAGLKCIGGACKQCEFTADCAAGSVCESNVCVPCTASDAAHCGPSCAVCTGVTPSCVAAACTCTTSSCGAGALCQNGACTPCNSSAACGSKCIVCPEDTTCLNGKCAECAVSPDCGPSSVCSADGVCVACTADNPTYCGPSCLECTGATPACVDGGCQCSGASCGAGAQCVNGACASCNSAAACGPGCVACGGATPYCAGPTLGCVACVDNGQCPAGYTCLGNVCQDPCAGVQGCANDTLPNASTCAKARTLGRKDAVTATGAKISGDTTSTNNSDDLPSPIFGSSECWDAQSDQFYRLWLVAGETLSATVDPADFDFDIMLKLYVGTACESGGDPLKCMNDKGDGTNETLTQVISTTGWHTLVVDGVYAFSDDYDYGPYALTVKITSNQKPLCCL
;
A
#
# COMPACT_ATOMS: atom_id res chain seq x y z
N MET A 1 44.86 -16.01 26.78
CA MET A 1 45.57 -15.24 25.75
C MET A 1 44.57 -14.87 24.66
N ASN A 2 44.41 -13.56 24.43
CA ASN A 2 43.73 -12.79 23.35
C ASN A 2 42.87 -13.57 22.32
N ALA A 3 41.55 -13.37 22.22
CA ALA A 3 40.81 -12.19 21.75
C ALA A 3 40.92 -11.92 20.24
N THR A 4 39.83 -12.18 19.48
CA THR A 4 39.05 -11.16 18.72
C THR A 4 37.75 -11.77 18.15
N ARG A 5 36.74 -10.90 17.99
CA ARG A 5 35.28 -11.10 17.90
C ARG A 5 34.73 -11.39 16.48
N PRO A 6 33.46 -11.85 16.35
CA PRO A 6 32.65 -11.75 15.14
C PRO A 6 31.80 -10.46 15.09
N LEU A 7 31.38 -10.06 13.88
CA LEU A 7 30.49 -8.92 13.60
C LEU A 7 29.02 -9.38 13.53
N CYS A 8 28.15 -8.70 14.27
CA CYS A 8 26.69 -8.72 14.11
C CYS A 8 26.24 -7.65 13.11
N LEU A 9 25.12 -7.88 12.40
CA LEU A 9 24.17 -6.82 12.08
C LEU A 9 22.73 -7.36 12.13
N CYS A 10 21.87 -6.62 12.82
CA CYS A 10 20.46 -6.85 13.09
C CYS A 10 19.56 -6.54 11.87
N LEU A 11 18.36 -7.13 11.81
CA LEU A 11 17.11 -6.36 11.87
C LEU A 11 15.92 -7.28 12.27
N ALA A 12 14.94 -6.68 12.93
CA ALA A 12 14.00 -7.30 13.87
C ALA A 12 12.63 -7.67 13.28
N ALA A 13 11.93 -8.54 14.00
CA ALA A 13 10.53 -8.93 13.83
C ALA A 13 9.63 -8.24 14.88
N ILE A 14 8.43 -7.77 14.47
CA ILE A 14 7.26 -7.33 15.26
C ILE A 14 6.03 -7.51 14.31
N ALA A 15 4.83 -8.02 14.64
CA ALA A 15 4.10 -8.35 15.88
C ALA A 15 3.02 -9.43 15.61
N ALA A 16 2.52 -10.04 16.69
CA ALA A 16 1.35 -10.92 16.72
C ALA A 16 0.17 -10.29 17.51
N LEU A 17 -1.05 -10.67 17.11
CA LEU A 17 -2.34 -10.82 17.82
C LEU A 17 -2.79 -9.81 18.91
N VAL A 18 -4.03 -9.30 18.74
CA VAL A 18 -5.04 -9.17 19.82
C VAL A 18 -6.43 -9.55 19.28
N THR A 19 -7.15 -10.40 20.02
CA THR A 19 -8.56 -10.77 19.81
C THR A 19 -9.33 -10.59 21.12
N ALA A 20 -10.59 -10.12 21.00
CA ALA A 20 -11.77 -10.25 21.89
C ALA A 20 -12.03 -9.27 23.07
N CYS A 21 -13.13 -8.51 22.93
CA CYS A 21 -14.38 -8.49 23.73
C CYS A 21 -15.31 -7.40 23.12
N GLY A 22 -16.52 -7.69 22.59
CA GLY A 22 -17.82 -7.80 23.30
C GLY A 22 -18.22 -6.45 23.92
N SER A 23 -19.35 -5.77 23.67
CA SER A 23 -20.72 -6.11 23.24
C SER A 23 -21.52 -4.80 23.03
N ASP A 24 -22.57 -4.85 22.20
CA ASP A 24 -23.80 -4.04 22.14
C ASP A 24 -23.84 -2.58 22.69
N VAL A 25 -24.26 -1.63 21.84
CA VAL A 25 -25.43 -0.72 22.04
C VAL A 25 -25.43 0.44 21.01
N ALA A 26 -26.66 0.74 20.56
CA ALA A 26 -27.18 1.99 19.98
C ALA A 26 -27.02 2.26 18.47
N GLN A 27 -28.17 2.14 17.81
CA GLN A 27 -28.55 2.81 16.57
C GLN A 27 -28.26 4.32 16.68
N GLY A 28 -27.43 4.82 15.77
CA GLY A 28 -27.21 6.24 15.53
C GLY A 28 -27.34 6.47 14.03
N GLU A 29 -28.51 6.96 13.64
CA GLU A 29 -28.85 7.48 12.33
C GLU A 29 -27.88 8.62 12.00
N LEU A 30 -27.08 8.47 10.94
CA LEU A 30 -26.27 9.55 10.41
C LEU A 30 -26.52 9.62 8.90
N ASP A 31 -27.34 10.61 8.53
CA ASP A 31 -27.55 11.09 7.18
C ASP A 31 -26.21 11.37 6.50
N LEU A 32 -25.96 10.66 5.40
CA LEU A 32 -25.02 11.07 4.36
C LEU A 32 -25.85 11.42 3.12
N PRO A 33 -25.65 12.60 2.52
CA PRO A 33 -26.44 12.99 1.36
C PRO A 33 -25.99 12.24 0.10
N ASP A 34 -27.00 11.86 -0.67
CA ASP A 34 -26.96 11.32 -2.02
C ASP A 34 -25.89 11.98 -2.90
N THR A 35 -25.01 11.15 -3.46
CA THR A 35 -24.35 11.44 -4.74
C THR A 35 -25.06 10.62 -5.80
N GLN A 36 -26.08 11.20 -6.42
CA GLN A 36 -26.73 10.61 -7.58
C GLN A 36 -25.93 10.89 -8.86
N ASN A 37 -25.83 9.82 -9.65
CA ASN A 37 -25.37 9.77 -11.02
C ASN A 37 -26.03 10.85 -11.89
N VAL A 38 -25.20 11.56 -12.66
CA VAL A 38 -25.64 12.29 -13.86
C VAL A 38 -25.92 11.25 -14.95
N VAL A 39 -27.18 11.19 -15.37
CA VAL A 39 -27.59 10.69 -16.68
C VAL A 39 -27.66 11.90 -17.59
N GLU A 40 -26.88 11.89 -18.67
CA GLU A 40 -27.03 12.85 -19.76
C GLU A 40 -28.36 12.60 -20.48
N ALA A 41 -29.15 13.65 -20.63
CA ALA A 41 -30.15 13.79 -21.68
C ALA A 41 -30.28 15.28 -22.03
N ASP A 42 -30.40 15.51 -23.33
CA ASP A 42 -30.37 16.78 -24.03
C ASP A 42 -31.39 17.85 -23.57
N ASP A 43 -31.09 19.08 -23.99
CA ASP A 43 -31.96 20.24 -24.24
C ASP A 43 -32.27 21.27 -23.12
N VAL A 44 -31.71 22.46 -23.35
CA VAL A 44 -32.23 23.84 -23.17
C VAL A 44 -32.89 24.19 -21.82
N VAL A 45 -32.17 24.95 -20.98
CA VAL A 45 -32.73 25.66 -19.81
C VAL A 45 -32.71 27.18 -20.02
N TYR A 46 -33.89 27.78 -19.93
CA TYR A 46 -34.12 29.21 -19.70
C TYR A 46 -33.63 29.62 -18.31
N VAL A 47 -32.89 30.74 -18.23
CA VAL A 47 -32.49 31.38 -16.97
C VAL A 47 -33.70 32.05 -16.31
N ILE A 48 -34.12 31.55 -15.14
CA ILE A 48 -34.96 32.29 -14.19
C ILE A 48 -34.12 32.53 -12.92
N THR A 49 -33.90 33.80 -12.59
CA THR A 49 -33.31 34.20 -11.30
C THR A 49 -34.34 34.13 -10.18
N PRO A 50 -34.03 33.61 -8.98
CA PRO A 50 -34.89 33.77 -7.81
C PRO A 50 -34.61 35.11 -7.14
N ARG A 51 -35.68 35.88 -6.89
CA ARG A 51 -35.66 37.04 -5.99
C ARG A 51 -36.33 36.63 -4.68
N ASP A 52 -35.59 36.75 -3.59
CA ASP A 52 -36.07 36.57 -2.22
C ASP A 52 -37.29 37.45 -1.93
N ALA A 53 -38.26 36.83 -1.28
CA ALA A 53 -39.49 37.44 -0.81
C ALA A 53 -39.36 37.82 0.68
N THR A 54 -39.53 39.10 0.99
CA THR A 54 -40.04 39.55 2.30
C THR A 54 -40.94 40.76 2.12
N ASP A 55 -42.17 40.62 2.63
CA ASP A 55 -43.18 41.65 2.99
C ASP A 55 -43.69 42.62 1.92
N SER A 56 -44.96 42.52 1.48
CA SER A 56 -46.22 42.93 2.13
C SER A 56 -46.50 44.44 2.07
N ASP A 57 -47.24 44.85 1.04
CA ASP A 57 -48.51 45.59 1.16
C ASP A 57 -48.89 46.34 -0.14
N SER A 58 -50.13 46.06 -0.58
CA SER A 58 -51.03 46.95 -1.34
C SER A 58 -50.90 47.09 -2.88
N PRO A 59 -52.03 47.39 -3.59
CA PRO A 59 -52.44 46.61 -4.76
C PRO A 59 -52.47 47.34 -6.12
N LEU A 60 -52.46 46.51 -7.16
CA LEU A 60 -53.16 46.58 -8.47
C LEU A 60 -53.43 47.94 -9.14
N THR A 61 -52.94 48.08 -10.38
CA THR A 61 -53.71 48.38 -11.62
C THR A 61 -52.75 48.24 -12.83
N ASP A 62 -53.03 47.30 -13.74
CA ASP A 62 -53.56 47.54 -15.12
C ASP A 62 -52.41 47.97 -16.07
N VAL A 63 -52.12 47.41 -17.26
CA VAL A 63 -52.90 46.89 -18.40
C VAL A 63 -51.91 46.02 -19.21
N GLY A 64 -52.25 44.86 -19.78
CA GLY A 64 -52.75 44.78 -21.16
C GLY A 64 -51.89 43.83 -22.02
N ALA A 65 -52.55 42.79 -22.53
CA ALA A 65 -52.03 41.69 -23.35
C ALA A 65 -51.53 42.11 -24.74
N VAL A 66 -50.67 41.30 -25.38
CA VAL A 66 -50.76 40.93 -26.82
C VAL A 66 -50.13 39.55 -27.08
N ASP A 67 -50.83 38.81 -27.94
CA ASP A 67 -50.67 37.45 -28.47
C ASP A 67 -49.36 37.07 -29.17
N VAL A 68 -49.17 35.75 -29.17
CA VAL A 68 -48.23 34.91 -29.92
C VAL A 68 -48.70 34.74 -31.37
N ILE A 69 -47.78 34.85 -32.35
CA ILE A 69 -47.91 34.17 -33.65
C ILE A 69 -46.52 33.61 -34.06
N GLU A 70 -46.47 32.29 -34.23
CA GLU A 70 -45.40 31.51 -34.84
C GLU A 70 -45.29 31.78 -36.35
N ALA A 71 -44.08 31.65 -36.92
CA ALA A 71 -43.91 31.55 -38.36
C ALA A 71 -42.89 30.46 -38.69
N ASP A 72 -43.41 29.44 -39.37
CA ASP A 72 -42.73 28.30 -39.97
C ASP A 72 -41.81 28.67 -41.14
N VAL A 73 -40.82 27.80 -41.31
CA VAL A 73 -39.84 27.70 -42.39
C VAL A 73 -40.48 27.17 -43.67
N ILE A 74 -40.15 27.78 -44.83
CA ILE A 74 -40.23 27.11 -46.13
C ILE A 74 -38.94 27.40 -46.92
N GLU A 75 -38.18 26.34 -47.18
CA GLU A 75 -37.14 26.25 -48.21
C GLU A 75 -37.79 26.25 -49.61
N ALA A 76 -37.15 26.89 -50.59
CA ALA A 76 -37.22 26.43 -51.99
C ALA A 76 -36.09 27.01 -52.86
N ASP A 77 -35.60 26.10 -53.70
CA ASP A 77 -34.44 26.11 -54.58
C ASP A 77 -34.37 27.18 -55.67
N ALA A 78 -33.11 27.42 -56.06
CA ALA A 78 -32.71 28.13 -57.26
C ALA A 78 -32.68 27.17 -58.47
N SER A 79 -33.55 27.38 -59.45
CA SER A 79 -33.30 27.13 -60.88
C SER A 79 -34.54 27.48 -61.70
N ASP A 80 -34.46 28.56 -62.48
CA ASP A 80 -34.84 28.56 -63.91
C ASP A 80 -34.83 29.99 -64.45
N ILE A 81 -33.75 30.30 -65.18
CA ILE A 81 -33.69 31.41 -66.12
C ILE A 81 -34.32 30.89 -67.41
N VAL A 82 -35.54 31.34 -67.71
CA VAL A 82 -36.08 31.27 -69.07
C VAL A 82 -36.74 32.59 -69.41
N ALA A 83 -36.33 33.13 -70.55
CA ALA A 83 -36.83 34.35 -71.16
C ALA A 83 -38.32 34.24 -71.53
N ALA A 84 -39.07 35.33 -71.33
CA ALA A 84 -40.30 35.61 -72.06
C ALA A 84 -40.43 37.12 -72.28
N GLU A 85 -40.66 37.46 -73.55
CA GLU A 85 -40.88 38.79 -74.12
C GLU A 85 -42.22 39.42 -73.68
N ASP A 86 -42.26 40.76 -73.80
CA ASP A 86 -43.42 41.62 -74.06
C ASP A 86 -44.73 41.42 -73.28
N VAL A 87 -44.95 42.26 -72.26
CA VAL A 87 -46.21 43.03 -72.10
C VAL A 87 -45.91 44.33 -71.34
N ALA A 88 -46.05 45.48 -72.01
CA ALA A 88 -46.20 46.76 -71.33
C ALA A 88 -47.59 46.84 -70.66
N PRO A 89 -47.67 47.49 -69.49
CA PRO A 89 -48.58 48.62 -69.44
C PRO A 89 -47.94 49.86 -68.81
N ASP A 90 -48.09 50.93 -69.57
CA ASP A 90 -48.14 52.32 -69.15
C ASP A 90 -49.07 52.52 -67.96
N THR A 91 -48.52 52.92 -66.82
CA THR A 91 -49.06 53.99 -65.97
C THR A 91 -47.93 54.60 -65.14
N THR A 92 -47.40 55.72 -65.62
CA THR A 92 -46.64 56.67 -64.81
C THR A 92 -47.56 57.29 -63.75
N ASP A 93 -47.36 56.92 -62.48
CA ASP A 93 -47.66 57.80 -61.35
C ASP A 93 -46.34 58.14 -60.66
N TRP A 94 -45.83 59.32 -61.01
CA TRP A 94 -44.72 59.96 -60.32
C TRP A 94 -45.19 60.33 -58.91
N ILE A 95 -44.83 59.51 -57.93
CA ILE A 95 -44.77 59.98 -56.54
C ILE A 95 -43.53 60.86 -56.43
N ASP A 96 -43.77 62.11 -56.03
CA ASP A 96 -42.82 63.19 -55.78
C ASP A 96 -41.45 62.73 -55.24
N ALA A 97 -40.43 62.79 -56.09
CA ALA A 97 -39.02 62.85 -55.70
C ALA A 97 -38.64 64.23 -55.10
N GLY A 98 -39.60 64.94 -54.50
CA GLY A 98 -39.43 66.28 -53.94
C GLY A 98 -39.13 66.34 -52.45
N ALA A 99 -39.23 65.21 -51.71
CA ALA A 99 -39.11 65.23 -50.25
C ALA A 99 -37.68 64.97 -49.72
N CYS A 100 -36.83 64.24 -50.44
CA CYS A 100 -35.42 64.05 -50.06
C CYS A 100 -34.53 65.00 -50.88
N GLY A 101 -34.36 66.25 -50.42
CA GLY A 101 -33.21 67.03 -50.86
C GLY A 101 -31.92 66.33 -50.44
N LEU A 102 -30.92 66.26 -51.34
CA LEU A 102 -29.58 65.68 -51.17
C LEU A 102 -29.35 64.97 -49.83
N CYS A 103 -29.60 63.66 -49.79
CA CYS A 103 -29.28 62.88 -48.61
C CYS A 103 -27.77 62.95 -48.31
N PRO A 104 -27.38 63.08 -47.03
CA PRO A 104 -25.99 63.16 -46.66
C PRO A 104 -25.26 61.82 -46.95
N PRO A 105 -23.93 61.82 -47.13
CA PRO A 105 -23.18 60.66 -47.60
C PRO A 105 -23.31 59.41 -46.72
N ASP A 106 -23.61 59.59 -45.43
CA ASP A 106 -23.82 58.56 -44.42
C ASP A 106 -25.22 57.92 -44.46
N GLN A 107 -26.19 58.52 -45.18
CA GLN A 107 -27.55 58.02 -45.36
C GLN A 107 -28.04 58.09 -46.82
N PRO A 108 -27.39 57.39 -47.77
CA PRO A 108 -27.57 57.60 -49.20
C PRO A 108 -28.91 57.08 -49.76
N LEU A 109 -29.69 56.32 -48.98
CA LEU A 109 -30.91 55.68 -49.44
C LEU A 109 -32.15 56.50 -49.01
N CYS A 110 -32.86 57.12 -49.95
CA CYS A 110 -34.13 57.80 -49.66
C CYS A 110 -35.30 56.82 -49.75
N VAL A 111 -36.02 56.64 -48.64
CA VAL A 111 -37.24 55.83 -48.58
C VAL A 111 -38.33 56.64 -47.90
N ASN A 112 -39.49 56.81 -48.56
CA ASN A 112 -40.64 57.56 -48.05
C ASN A 112 -40.31 58.97 -47.50
N GLY A 113 -39.40 59.69 -48.15
CA GLY A 113 -39.02 61.06 -47.78
C GLY A 113 -38.03 61.18 -46.61
N GLY A 114 -37.50 60.06 -46.09
CA GLY A 114 -36.42 60.04 -45.10
C GLY A 114 -35.14 59.42 -45.68
N CYS A 115 -33.98 59.96 -45.29
CA CYS A 115 -32.67 59.41 -45.64
C CYS A 115 -32.30 58.30 -44.64
N LEU A 116 -31.94 57.11 -45.13
CA LEU A 116 -31.54 55.94 -44.36
C LEU A 116 -30.13 55.51 -44.73
N CYS A 117 -29.39 55.00 -43.75
CA CYS A 117 -28.11 54.34 -44.00
C CYS A 117 -28.30 52.95 -44.64
N THR A 118 -27.23 52.43 -45.21
CA THR A 118 -27.07 51.04 -45.67
C THR A 118 -25.87 50.42 -44.95
N ALA A 119 -25.70 49.10 -45.03
CA ALA A 119 -24.61 48.38 -44.34
C ALA A 119 -23.19 48.92 -44.66
N THR A 120 -23.01 49.61 -45.78
CA THR A 120 -21.73 50.16 -46.23
C THR A 120 -21.65 51.70 -46.24
N SER A 121 -22.73 52.41 -45.89
CA SER A 121 -22.72 53.88 -45.94
C SER A 121 -22.25 54.56 -44.66
N CYS A 122 -22.19 53.83 -43.56
CA CYS A 122 -21.75 54.37 -42.29
C CYS A 122 -20.21 54.51 -42.23
N ALA A 123 -19.73 55.55 -41.55
CA ALA A 123 -18.30 55.76 -41.36
C ALA A 123 -17.68 54.65 -40.48
N VAL A 124 -16.36 54.47 -40.59
CA VAL A 124 -15.61 53.49 -39.76
C VAL A 124 -15.93 53.71 -38.27
N GLY A 125 -16.27 52.63 -37.55
CA GLY A 125 -16.70 52.67 -36.15
C GLY A 125 -18.20 52.96 -35.94
N THR A 126 -19.00 52.96 -37.01
CA THR A 126 -20.48 53.06 -36.94
C THR A 126 -21.14 51.99 -37.82
N GLN A 127 -22.30 51.48 -37.40
CA GLN A 127 -23.09 50.51 -38.15
C GLN A 127 -24.52 51.01 -38.38
N CYS A 128 -25.11 50.60 -39.48
CA CYS A 128 -26.49 50.95 -39.79
C CYS A 128 -27.45 50.09 -38.98
N ASN A 129 -28.18 50.69 -38.04
CA ASN A 129 -29.19 50.00 -37.25
C ASN A 129 -30.51 50.78 -37.34
N GLY A 130 -31.56 50.15 -37.89
CA GLY A 130 -32.85 50.81 -38.10
C GLY A 130 -32.81 52.03 -39.02
N GLY A 131 -31.83 52.09 -39.95
CA GLY A 131 -31.68 53.20 -40.90
C GLY A 131 -30.91 54.42 -40.38
N VAL A 132 -30.36 54.35 -39.16
CA VAL A 132 -29.47 55.37 -38.59
C VAL A 132 -28.09 54.76 -38.30
N CYS A 133 -27.01 55.49 -38.66
CA CYS A 133 -25.67 55.09 -38.28
C CYS A 133 -25.48 55.30 -36.78
N THR A 134 -25.25 54.20 -36.06
CA THR A 134 -25.02 54.20 -34.62
C THR A 134 -23.57 53.81 -34.33
N THR A 135 -22.98 54.39 -33.29
CA THR A 135 -21.59 54.10 -32.91
C THR A 135 -21.43 52.68 -32.39
N CYS A 136 -20.33 52.04 -32.76
CA CYS A 136 -20.02 50.68 -32.35
C CYS A 136 -19.27 50.67 -31.01
N ASN A 137 -20.00 50.92 -29.93
CA ASN A 137 -19.51 50.97 -28.56
C ASN A 137 -20.32 50.08 -27.59
N THR A 138 -20.98 49.05 -28.11
CA THR A 138 -21.79 48.12 -27.32
C THR A 138 -21.26 46.69 -27.44
N ALA A 139 -21.68 45.79 -26.55
CA ALA A 139 -21.26 44.39 -26.59
C ALA A 139 -21.64 43.67 -27.90
N THR A 140 -22.70 44.11 -28.56
CA THR A 140 -23.16 43.53 -29.84
C THR A 140 -22.53 44.19 -31.07
N ALA A 141 -21.86 45.34 -30.91
CA ALA A 141 -21.08 45.99 -31.96
C ALA A 141 -20.01 46.91 -31.36
N CYS A 142 -18.74 46.50 -31.49
CA CYS A 142 -17.59 47.15 -30.86
C CYS A 142 -16.44 47.39 -31.84
N GLY A 143 -15.76 48.52 -31.71
CA GLY A 143 -14.56 48.85 -32.48
C GLY A 143 -14.84 49.31 -33.90
N ALA A 144 -13.76 49.60 -34.63
CA ALA A 144 -13.80 50.20 -35.97
C ALA A 144 -14.57 49.36 -37.00
N THR A 145 -14.63 48.04 -36.80
CA THR A 145 -15.32 47.07 -37.67
C THR A 145 -16.63 46.56 -37.08
N CYS A 146 -17.10 47.13 -35.97
CA CYS A 146 -18.39 46.78 -35.33
C CYS A 146 -18.52 45.28 -35.02
N LYS A 147 -17.47 44.71 -34.42
CA LYS A 147 -17.43 43.29 -34.04
C LYS A 147 -18.42 43.00 -32.92
N ASN A 148 -19.19 41.93 -33.04
CA ASN A 148 -20.07 41.45 -31.97
C ASN A 148 -19.24 40.70 -30.90
N CYS A 149 -18.95 41.35 -29.78
CA CYS A 149 -18.20 40.76 -28.67
C CYS A 149 -19.03 39.72 -27.91
N ALA A 150 -20.35 39.95 -27.78
CA ALA A 150 -21.26 39.07 -27.05
C ALA A 150 -21.34 37.66 -27.68
N ALA A 151 -21.25 37.56 -29.01
CA ALA A 151 -21.20 36.28 -29.72
C ALA A 151 -19.97 35.42 -29.36
N SER A 152 -18.92 36.03 -28.79
CA SER A 152 -17.71 35.34 -28.31
C SER A 152 -17.58 35.36 -26.78
N GLY A 153 -18.63 35.73 -26.05
CA GLY A 153 -18.61 35.82 -24.58
C GLY A 153 -17.74 36.95 -24.02
N LEU A 154 -17.37 37.94 -24.83
CA LEU A 154 -16.54 39.10 -24.46
C LEU A 154 -17.39 40.37 -24.28
N ILE A 155 -16.84 41.38 -23.61
CA ILE A 155 -17.46 42.71 -23.48
C ILE A 155 -16.75 43.73 -24.39
N CYS A 156 -17.46 44.80 -24.77
CA CYS A 156 -16.82 45.94 -25.44
C CYS A 156 -16.21 46.86 -24.38
N ASN A 157 -14.93 47.22 -24.52
CA ASN A 157 -14.30 48.13 -23.55
C ASN A 157 -15.00 49.51 -23.54
N GLY A 158 -14.87 50.26 -22.45
CA GLY A 158 -15.56 51.54 -22.23
C GLY A 158 -15.15 52.65 -23.20
N THR A 159 -14.08 52.43 -23.98
CA THR A 159 -13.68 53.31 -25.08
C THR A 159 -14.33 52.94 -26.43
N GLY A 160 -15.04 51.81 -26.51
CA GLY A 160 -15.71 51.33 -27.72
C GLY A 160 -14.75 50.83 -28.80
N THR A 161 -13.49 50.52 -28.45
CA THR A 161 -12.42 50.28 -29.43
C THR A 161 -12.10 48.80 -29.66
N ALA A 162 -12.35 47.94 -28.68
CA ALA A 162 -12.00 46.52 -28.76
C ALA A 162 -12.89 45.62 -27.87
N CYS A 163 -13.04 44.36 -28.29
CA CYS A 163 -13.61 43.31 -27.45
C CYS A 163 -12.55 42.83 -26.45
N VAL A 164 -12.89 42.86 -25.17
CA VAL A 164 -12.04 42.45 -24.05
C VAL A 164 -12.77 41.42 -23.20
N ALA A 165 -12.04 40.56 -22.50
CA ALA A 165 -12.64 39.59 -21.59
C ALA A 165 -13.24 40.27 -20.35
N CYS A 166 -12.70 41.44 -19.97
CA CYS A 166 -13.10 42.15 -18.77
C CYS A 166 -12.77 43.63 -18.84
N GLU A 167 -13.37 44.42 -17.94
CA GLU A 167 -13.03 45.81 -17.70
C GLU A 167 -13.33 46.18 -16.23
N GLY A 168 -12.32 46.70 -15.52
CA GLY A 168 -12.44 46.92 -14.08
C GLY A 168 -12.68 45.61 -13.33
N THR A 169 -13.80 45.52 -12.59
CA THR A 169 -14.22 44.30 -11.87
C THR A 169 -15.29 43.50 -12.61
N LEU A 170 -15.66 43.90 -13.82
CA LEU A 170 -16.74 43.27 -14.59
C LEU A 170 -16.14 42.30 -15.63
N GLY A 171 -16.65 41.06 -15.68
CA GLY A 171 -16.31 40.08 -16.73
C GLY A 171 -15.41 38.90 -16.31
N CYS A 172 -14.82 38.92 -15.11
CA CYS A 172 -14.00 37.81 -14.59
C CYS A 172 -14.71 37.03 -13.48
N ASN A 173 -14.36 35.76 -13.32
CA ASN A 173 -14.89 34.93 -12.24
C ASN A 173 -14.23 35.28 -10.88
N PRO A 174 -14.84 34.92 -9.73
CA PRO A 174 -14.18 35.05 -8.43
C PRO A 174 -12.81 34.36 -8.43
N GLY A 175 -11.77 35.07 -7.97
CA GLY A 175 -10.38 34.59 -8.05
C GLY A 175 -9.60 35.04 -9.28
N GLU A 176 -10.20 35.85 -10.16
CA GLU A 176 -9.53 36.46 -11.31
C GLU A 176 -9.70 37.99 -11.31
N ALA A 177 -8.64 38.70 -11.70
CA ALA A 177 -8.64 40.15 -11.84
C ALA A 177 -8.46 40.55 -13.30
N CYS A 178 -9.10 41.65 -13.69
CA CYS A 178 -8.92 42.18 -15.03
C CYS A 178 -7.58 42.91 -15.17
N VAL A 179 -6.65 42.32 -15.91
CA VAL A 179 -5.34 42.92 -16.20
C VAL A 179 -5.26 43.17 -17.70
N SER A 180 -5.30 44.46 -18.09
CA SER A 180 -5.24 44.89 -19.50
C SER A 180 -6.29 44.24 -20.41
N GLY A 181 -7.50 44.00 -19.91
CA GLY A 181 -8.61 43.42 -20.69
C GLY A 181 -8.64 41.89 -20.76
N ILE A 182 -7.78 41.21 -19.99
CA ILE A 182 -7.72 39.76 -19.86
C ILE A 182 -7.93 39.37 -18.39
N CYS A 183 -8.76 38.36 -18.13
CA CYS A 183 -8.92 37.79 -16.80
C CYS A 183 -7.67 36.99 -16.45
N SER A 184 -6.95 37.42 -15.42
CA SER A 184 -5.75 36.76 -14.91
C SER A 184 -6.01 36.23 -13.51
N PRO A 185 -5.48 35.05 -13.14
CA PRO A 185 -5.66 34.48 -11.82
C PRO A 185 -5.05 35.37 -10.74
N CYS A 186 -5.69 35.40 -9.57
CA CYS A 186 -5.24 36.13 -8.40
C CYS A 186 -4.35 35.24 -7.52
N ASP A 187 -3.15 34.93 -8.05
CA ASP A 187 -2.12 34.09 -7.43
C ASP A 187 -0.82 34.86 -7.14
N THR A 188 -0.85 36.19 -7.21
CA THR A 188 0.32 37.04 -6.97
C THR A 188 0.20 37.79 -5.65
N VAL A 189 1.33 38.26 -5.11
CA VAL A 189 1.35 39.06 -3.88
C VAL A 189 0.53 40.37 -4.02
N ALA A 190 0.42 40.91 -5.23
CA ALA A 190 -0.35 42.12 -5.51
C ALA A 190 -1.86 41.87 -5.65
N ALA A 191 -2.27 40.64 -5.94
CA ALA A 191 -3.67 40.24 -6.08
C ALA A 191 -3.80 38.75 -5.74
N CYS A 192 -4.28 38.44 -4.53
CA CYS A 192 -4.35 37.08 -4.00
C CYS A 192 -5.76 36.71 -3.54
N GLY A 193 -6.19 35.51 -3.90
CA GLY A 193 -7.43 34.90 -3.43
C GLY A 193 -8.70 35.40 -4.13
N ALA A 194 -9.86 34.93 -3.66
CA ALA A 194 -11.15 35.13 -4.33
C ALA A 194 -11.54 36.61 -4.52
N SER A 195 -11.03 37.49 -3.66
CA SER A 195 -11.28 38.94 -3.71
C SER A 195 -10.14 39.74 -4.37
N CYS A 196 -9.09 39.07 -4.86
CA CYS A 196 -7.95 39.68 -5.55
C CYS A 196 -7.32 40.85 -4.79
N THR A 197 -7.19 40.68 -3.47
CA THR A 197 -6.62 41.70 -2.57
C THR A 197 -5.12 41.52 -2.44
N PRO A 198 -4.32 42.60 -2.35
CA PRO A 198 -2.89 42.49 -2.06
C PRO A 198 -2.64 41.81 -0.72
N CYS A 199 -1.63 40.94 -0.66
CA CYS A 199 -1.22 40.35 0.60
C CYS A 199 -0.59 41.40 1.53
N PRO A 200 -0.70 41.23 2.87
CA PRO A 200 0.02 42.06 3.84
C PRO A 200 1.52 42.11 3.56
N ALA A 201 2.18 43.20 3.97
CA ALA A 201 3.61 43.37 3.73
C ALA A 201 4.43 42.21 4.33
N GLY A 202 5.19 41.50 3.49
CA GLY A 202 5.99 40.34 3.86
C GLY A 202 5.34 38.98 3.58
N ALA A 203 4.03 38.94 3.33
CA ALA A 203 3.32 37.72 2.97
C ALA A 203 3.44 37.37 1.47
N GLN A 204 3.34 36.09 1.15
CA GLN A 204 3.35 35.53 -0.19
C GLN A 204 1.96 34.99 -0.55
N CYS A 205 1.58 35.03 -1.83
CA CYS A 205 0.36 34.36 -2.28
C CYS A 205 0.71 32.94 -2.72
N GLN A 206 0.10 31.94 -2.09
CA GLN A 206 0.22 30.55 -2.49
C GLN A 206 -1.17 29.91 -2.53
N ASN A 207 -1.52 29.30 -3.66
CA ASN A 207 -2.83 28.66 -3.89
C ASN A 207 -4.02 29.58 -3.55
N GLY A 208 -3.91 30.87 -3.87
CA GLY A 208 -4.97 31.85 -3.59
C GLY A 208 -5.13 32.23 -2.10
N LYS A 209 -4.18 31.90 -1.24
CA LYS A 209 -4.13 32.33 0.17
C LYS A 209 -2.85 33.10 0.45
N CYS A 210 -2.97 34.22 1.16
CA CYS A 210 -1.81 34.92 1.69
C CYS A 210 -1.23 34.12 2.87
N ILE A 211 0.03 33.74 2.76
CA ILE A 211 0.79 33.03 3.80
C ILE A 211 2.02 33.87 4.16
N GLU A 212 2.49 33.76 5.39
CA GLU A 212 3.68 34.52 5.83
C GLU A 212 4.97 33.73 5.58
N CYS A 213 4.87 32.40 5.51
CA CYS A 213 6.03 31.54 5.31
C CYS A 213 5.67 30.19 4.70
N THR A 214 6.63 29.61 3.98
CA THR A 214 6.64 28.19 3.58
C THR A 214 7.77 27.43 4.26
N SER A 215 8.68 28.15 4.90
CA SER A 215 9.81 27.65 5.66
C SER A 215 10.28 28.68 6.68
N ASN A 216 11.07 28.24 7.66
CA ASN A 216 11.64 29.14 8.68
C ASN A 216 12.53 30.24 8.10
N ALA A 217 13.06 30.07 6.89
CA ALA A 217 13.87 31.08 6.22
C ALA A 217 13.06 32.31 5.79
N ASN A 218 11.73 32.18 5.70
CA ASN A 218 10.84 33.29 5.38
C ASN A 218 10.53 34.15 6.60
N CYS A 219 10.76 33.63 7.81
CA CYS A 219 10.41 34.33 9.04
C CYS A 219 11.57 35.20 9.56
N PRO A 220 11.25 36.38 10.15
CA PRO A 220 12.22 37.20 10.88
C PRO A 220 12.97 36.41 11.97
N SER A 221 14.14 36.91 12.36
CA SER A 221 14.90 36.31 13.45
C SER A 221 14.11 36.29 14.76
N GLY A 222 13.92 35.10 15.33
CA GLY A 222 13.12 34.88 16.55
C GLY A 222 11.71 34.33 16.29
N GLU A 223 11.37 34.05 15.04
CA GLU A 223 10.11 33.43 14.63
C GLU A 223 10.37 32.14 13.83
N THR A 224 9.40 31.23 13.80
CA THR A 224 9.43 29.99 13.02
C THR A 224 8.16 29.88 12.19
N CYS A 225 8.22 29.12 11.10
CA CYS A 225 7.05 28.86 10.29
C CYS A 225 6.22 27.75 10.92
N ASP A 226 5.02 28.08 11.40
CA ASP A 226 4.03 27.14 11.90
C ASP A 226 2.69 27.39 11.22
N ASP A 227 2.14 26.35 10.59
CA ASP A 227 0.92 26.41 9.76
C ASP A 227 0.84 27.63 8.81
N SER A 228 1.94 27.90 8.11
CA SER A 228 2.09 29.01 7.14
C SER A 228 2.04 30.44 7.74
N LEU A 229 2.14 30.55 9.08
CA LEU A 229 2.27 31.79 9.83
C LEU A 229 3.65 31.89 10.48
N CYS A 230 4.25 33.08 10.51
CA CYS A 230 5.44 33.27 11.32
C CYS A 230 5.05 33.47 12.78
N VAL A 231 5.36 32.47 13.61
CA VAL A 231 5.03 32.49 15.04
C VAL A 231 6.28 32.80 15.86
N ALA A 232 6.12 33.70 16.83
CA ALA A 232 7.20 34.11 17.71
C ALA A 232 7.61 32.99 18.66
N CYS A 233 8.92 32.75 18.75
CA CYS A 233 9.46 31.75 19.65
C CYS A 233 9.62 32.36 21.03
N THR A 234 8.93 31.79 22.02
CA THR A 234 8.82 32.38 23.36
C THR A 234 9.53 31.53 24.41
N ALA A 235 9.75 32.12 25.58
CA ALA A 235 10.40 31.42 26.69
C ALA A 235 9.50 30.38 27.38
N THR A 236 8.24 30.25 26.96
CA THR A 236 7.20 29.46 27.63
C THR A 236 6.36 28.59 26.71
N ASP A 237 6.44 28.78 25.39
CA ASP A 237 5.69 27.97 24.42
C ASP A 237 6.40 26.62 24.19
N PRO A 238 5.79 25.47 24.52
CA PRO A 238 6.38 24.15 24.29
C PRO A 238 6.54 23.78 22.82
N LEU A 239 5.75 24.37 21.90
CA LEU A 239 5.89 24.12 20.47
C LEU A 239 6.96 25.02 19.83
N HIS A 240 7.24 26.17 20.44
CA HIS A 240 8.17 27.18 19.91
C HIS A 240 9.14 27.69 20.99
N CYS A 241 9.87 26.78 21.63
CA CYS A 241 10.62 27.10 22.84
C CYS A 241 11.97 27.77 22.58
N GLY A 242 12.13 28.96 23.15
CA GLY A 242 13.38 29.71 23.16
C GLY A 242 13.79 30.27 21.80
N SER A 243 14.94 30.91 21.73
CA SER A 243 15.43 31.57 20.51
C SER A 243 15.75 30.62 19.35
N ALA A 244 15.76 29.31 19.60
CA ALA A 244 15.96 28.27 18.60
C ALA A 244 14.64 27.59 18.19
N CYS A 245 13.49 28.06 18.70
CA CYS A 245 12.17 27.56 18.33
C CYS A 245 12.05 26.04 18.48
N LEU A 246 12.52 25.52 19.60
CA LEU A 246 12.58 24.08 19.84
C LEU A 246 11.19 23.54 20.20
N VAL A 247 10.81 22.43 19.58
CA VAL A 247 9.64 21.66 20.00
C VAL A 247 10.01 20.81 21.22
N CYS A 248 9.43 21.12 22.37
CA CYS A 248 9.59 20.38 23.62
C CYS A 248 8.70 19.13 23.62
N GLY A 249 9.26 17.98 23.99
CA GLY A 249 8.53 16.71 23.95
C GLY A 249 9.30 15.57 24.61
N GLY A 250 8.61 14.44 24.78
CA GLY A 250 9.17 13.22 25.37
C GLY A 250 9.73 13.46 26.77
N ALA A 251 11.05 13.36 26.93
CA ALA A 251 11.70 13.49 28.22
C ALA A 251 11.89 14.93 28.71
N ILE A 252 11.56 15.94 27.89
CA ILE A 252 11.69 17.37 28.21
C ILE A 252 10.45 18.14 27.72
N PRO A 253 9.24 17.82 28.24
CA PRO A 253 7.98 18.25 27.66
C PRO A 253 7.59 19.72 27.90
N GLU A 254 8.28 20.44 28.79
CA GLU A 254 7.93 21.81 29.17
C GLU A 254 8.95 22.83 28.66
N CYS A 255 8.50 24.01 28.25
CA CYS A 255 9.38 25.15 27.95
C CYS A 255 9.46 26.09 29.14
N VAL A 256 10.63 26.21 29.76
CA VAL A 256 10.86 27.14 30.89
C VAL A 256 12.12 27.95 30.64
N GLY A 257 11.97 29.27 30.54
CA GLY A 257 13.11 30.17 30.31
C GLY A 257 13.78 29.96 28.95
N GLY A 258 13.01 29.51 27.95
CA GLY A 258 13.51 29.25 26.59
C GLY A 258 14.35 27.98 26.47
N LYS A 259 14.20 27.03 27.40
CA LYS A 259 14.82 25.70 27.33
C LYS A 259 13.78 24.64 27.61
N CYS A 260 13.81 23.56 26.82
CA CYS A 260 13.01 22.38 27.09
C CYS A 260 13.52 21.66 28.35
N THR A 261 12.63 21.44 29.29
CA THR A 261 12.87 20.80 30.60
C THR A 261 11.64 19.98 31.00
N CYS A 262 11.65 19.42 32.20
CA CYS A 262 10.48 18.89 32.87
C CYS A 262 10.26 19.56 34.22
N SER A 263 9.06 19.40 34.77
CA SER A 263 8.70 19.56 36.17
C SER A 263 8.33 18.23 36.81
N ALA A 264 8.16 18.23 38.14
CA ALA A 264 7.73 17.07 38.92
C ALA A 264 6.38 16.47 38.46
N THR A 265 5.54 17.22 37.76
CA THR A 265 4.22 16.78 37.29
C THR A 265 4.18 16.40 35.81
N SER A 266 5.22 16.76 35.05
CA SER A 266 5.24 16.57 33.59
C SER A 266 5.76 15.22 33.11
N CYS A 267 6.46 14.50 33.97
CA CYS A 267 6.91 13.15 33.73
C CYS A 267 5.79 12.22 34.19
N GLY A 268 5.06 11.59 33.26
CA GLY A 268 3.92 10.72 33.57
C GLY A 268 4.22 9.63 34.63
N ALA A 269 3.18 8.92 35.07
CA ALA A 269 3.29 7.96 36.19
C ALA A 269 4.50 6.99 36.06
N GLY A 270 5.33 6.93 37.09
CA GLY A 270 6.54 6.09 37.13
C GLY A 270 7.84 6.77 36.65
N ALA A 271 7.80 8.06 36.31
CA ALA A 271 8.97 8.86 35.98
C ALA A 271 9.02 10.14 36.83
N ALA A 272 10.24 10.62 37.11
CA ALA A 272 10.48 11.89 37.79
C ALA A 272 11.39 12.78 36.96
N CYS A 273 11.23 14.09 37.15
CA CYS A 273 12.11 15.06 36.53
C CYS A 273 13.44 15.12 37.29
N VAL A 274 14.50 14.59 36.69
CA VAL A 274 15.85 14.58 37.25
C VAL A 274 16.76 15.39 36.34
N ASN A 275 17.36 16.47 36.88
CA ASN A 275 18.22 17.40 36.13
C ASN A 275 17.56 17.95 34.85
N GLY A 276 16.26 18.25 34.92
CA GLY A 276 15.50 18.80 33.80
C GLY A 276 15.14 17.77 32.72
N LYS A 277 15.34 16.46 32.96
CA LYS A 277 14.90 15.39 32.07
C LYS A 277 14.07 14.33 32.80
N CYS A 278 12.96 13.90 32.22
CA CYS A 278 12.17 12.79 32.74
C CYS A 278 12.98 11.50 32.67
N SER A 279 13.16 10.88 33.82
CA SER A 279 13.84 9.59 33.99
C SER A 279 12.92 8.64 34.74
N THR A 280 12.92 7.38 34.33
CA THR A 280 12.19 6.30 35.00
C THR A 280 12.76 6.06 36.40
N CYS A 281 11.88 5.79 37.37
CA CYS A 281 12.26 5.62 38.77
C CYS A 281 12.64 4.17 39.09
N VAL A 282 13.80 3.77 38.57
CA VAL A 282 14.37 2.42 38.66
C VAL A 282 15.75 2.38 39.33
N THR A 283 16.13 3.46 40.02
CA THR A 283 17.43 3.56 40.69
C THR A 283 17.24 3.61 42.21
N ASP A 284 18.28 3.28 42.97
CA ASP A 284 18.22 3.33 44.44
C ASP A 284 17.93 4.75 44.97
N ALA A 285 18.32 5.78 44.20
CA ALA A 285 18.07 7.18 44.53
C ALA A 285 16.64 7.64 44.18
N ALA A 286 15.93 6.91 43.32
CA ALA A 286 14.56 7.20 42.90
C ALA A 286 13.88 5.91 42.44
N CYS A 287 13.08 5.31 43.33
CA CYS A 287 12.45 4.01 43.12
C CYS A 287 10.92 4.07 43.26
N GLY A 288 10.24 3.36 42.35
CA GLY A 288 8.79 3.15 42.41
C GLY A 288 7.96 4.36 41.96
N ALA A 289 6.64 4.23 42.08
CA ALA A 289 5.67 5.19 41.53
C ALA A 289 5.79 6.60 42.14
N SER A 290 6.32 6.71 43.37
CA SER A 290 6.55 7.97 44.07
C SER A 290 8.00 8.47 43.99
N CYS A 291 8.87 7.75 43.27
CA CYS A 291 10.27 8.11 43.03
C CYS A 291 11.04 8.49 44.29
N GLN A 292 10.82 7.74 45.37
CA GLN A 292 11.49 7.96 46.65
C GLN A 292 12.80 7.18 46.70
N PRO A 293 13.83 7.71 47.39
CA PRO A 293 15.06 6.97 47.62
C PRO A 293 14.77 5.75 48.48
N CYS A 294 15.40 4.62 48.15
CA CYS A 294 15.35 3.44 48.99
C CYS A 294 16.07 3.69 50.32
N ALA A 295 15.52 3.15 51.41
CA ALA A 295 16.17 3.20 52.72
C ALA A 295 17.56 2.53 52.66
N ALA A 296 18.48 2.97 53.52
CA ALA A 296 19.85 2.45 53.52
C ALA A 296 19.88 0.91 53.61
N GLY A 297 20.61 0.28 52.68
CA GLY A 297 20.70 -1.18 52.57
C GLY A 297 19.64 -1.83 51.68
N LEU A 298 18.80 -1.06 50.99
CA LEU A 298 17.85 -1.54 49.99
C LEU A 298 18.22 -1.06 48.58
N LYS A 299 17.93 -1.89 47.57
CA LYS A 299 18.09 -1.61 46.14
C LYS A 299 16.73 -1.55 45.43
N CYS A 300 16.64 -0.75 44.37
CA CYS A 300 15.44 -0.66 43.56
C CYS A 300 15.37 -1.82 42.56
N ILE A 301 14.55 -2.83 42.85
CA ILE A 301 14.45 -4.06 42.04
C ILE A 301 12.99 -4.23 41.59
N GLY A 302 12.74 -4.05 40.29
CA GLY A 302 11.39 -4.13 39.72
C GLY A 302 10.43 -3.05 40.24
N GLY A 303 10.94 -1.84 40.51
CA GLY A 303 10.14 -0.71 40.98
C GLY A 303 9.78 -0.73 42.47
N ALA A 304 10.40 -1.61 43.26
CA ALA A 304 10.24 -1.66 44.72
C ALA A 304 11.61 -1.75 45.41
N CYS A 305 11.73 -1.11 46.57
CA CYS A 305 12.92 -1.20 47.40
C CYS A 305 12.98 -2.56 48.10
N LYS A 306 14.02 -3.35 47.79
CA LYS A 306 14.22 -4.72 48.24
C LYS A 306 15.65 -4.90 48.76
N GLN A 307 15.92 -5.92 49.58
CA GLN A 307 17.27 -6.12 50.14
C GLN A 307 18.25 -6.75 49.13
N CYS A 308 17.75 -7.61 48.26
CA CYS A 308 18.57 -8.34 47.31
C CYS A 308 17.76 -8.77 46.08
N GLU A 309 18.44 -8.93 44.95
CA GLU A 309 17.95 -9.65 43.77
C GLU A 309 18.69 -10.99 43.66
N PHE A 310 19.96 -11.00 44.05
CA PHE A 310 20.83 -12.17 44.05
C PHE A 310 21.56 -12.31 45.39
N THR A 311 22.04 -13.51 45.72
CA THR A 311 22.80 -13.77 46.96
C THR A 311 24.04 -12.88 47.12
N ALA A 312 24.65 -12.44 46.01
CA ALA A 312 25.80 -11.53 46.05
C ALA A 312 25.47 -10.12 46.59
N ASP A 313 24.17 -9.75 46.66
CA ASP A 313 23.73 -8.50 47.27
C ASP A 313 23.72 -8.56 48.80
N CYS A 314 23.74 -9.77 49.37
CA CYS A 314 23.74 -10.00 50.80
C CYS A 314 25.16 -10.00 51.38
N ALA A 315 25.29 -9.65 52.66
CA ALA A 315 26.54 -9.80 53.39
C ALA A 315 26.95 -11.28 53.48
N ALA A 316 28.25 -11.54 53.63
CA ALA A 316 28.77 -12.89 53.81
C ALA A 316 28.06 -13.61 54.97
N GLY A 317 27.57 -14.83 54.71
CA GLY A 317 26.77 -15.61 55.66
C GLY A 317 25.26 -15.46 55.52
N SER A 318 24.76 -14.82 54.45
CA SER A 318 23.33 -14.75 54.12
C SER A 318 23.08 -15.03 52.63
N VAL A 319 21.89 -15.54 52.29
CA VAL A 319 21.43 -15.75 50.91
C VAL A 319 20.20 -14.91 50.59
N CYS A 320 19.96 -14.66 49.30
CA CYS A 320 18.76 -13.96 48.88
C CYS A 320 17.62 -14.95 48.67
N GLU A 321 16.60 -14.90 49.52
CA GLU A 321 15.33 -15.61 49.30
C GLU A 321 14.18 -14.62 49.25
N SER A 322 13.37 -14.69 48.19
CA SER A 322 12.19 -13.83 48.03
C SER A 322 12.49 -12.32 48.19
N ASN A 323 13.67 -11.88 47.75
CA ASN A 323 14.17 -10.50 47.85
C ASN A 323 14.53 -10.02 49.28
N VAL A 324 14.74 -10.95 50.21
CA VAL A 324 15.20 -10.71 51.59
C VAL A 324 16.49 -11.48 51.84
N CYS A 325 17.46 -10.86 52.51
CA CYS A 325 18.69 -11.54 52.91
C CYS A 325 18.45 -12.37 54.17
N VAL A 326 18.39 -13.70 54.02
CA VAL A 326 18.19 -14.66 55.12
C VAL A 326 19.53 -15.21 55.60
N PRO A 327 19.78 -15.26 56.93
CA PRO A 327 21.05 -15.74 57.47
C PRO A 327 21.19 -17.26 57.36
N CYS A 328 22.39 -17.71 57.03
CA CYS A 328 22.73 -19.13 56.97
C CYS A 328 23.06 -19.63 58.38
N THR A 329 22.53 -20.79 58.76
CA THR A 329 22.62 -21.29 60.14
C THR A 329 23.30 -22.66 60.21
N ALA A 330 23.75 -23.02 61.40
CA ALA A 330 24.48 -24.27 61.63
C ALA A 330 23.60 -25.54 61.58
N SER A 331 22.28 -25.38 61.40
CA SER A 331 21.28 -26.46 61.43
C SER A 331 20.29 -26.41 60.27
N ASP A 332 20.36 -25.38 59.41
CA ASP A 332 19.50 -25.27 58.24
C ASP A 332 20.10 -26.05 57.07
N ALA A 333 19.41 -27.10 56.61
CA ALA A 333 19.86 -27.90 55.48
C ALA A 333 19.78 -27.16 54.14
N ALA A 334 18.93 -26.14 54.01
CA ALA A 334 18.87 -25.29 52.81
C ALA A 334 20.02 -24.26 52.80
N HIS A 335 20.49 -23.84 53.97
CA HIS A 335 21.49 -22.77 54.14
C HIS A 335 22.56 -23.14 55.17
N CYS A 336 23.25 -24.25 54.94
CA CYS A 336 24.14 -24.83 55.93
C CYS A 336 25.46 -24.07 56.05
N GLY A 337 25.72 -23.56 57.25
CA GLY A 337 26.99 -22.95 57.61
C GLY A 337 27.29 -21.62 56.90
N PRO A 338 28.49 -21.06 57.12
CA PRO A 338 28.84 -19.72 56.64
C PRO A 338 28.96 -19.60 55.11
N SER A 339 29.09 -20.73 54.40
CA SER A 339 29.04 -20.80 52.95
C SER A 339 27.64 -20.99 52.38
N CYS A 340 26.62 -21.11 53.24
CA CYS A 340 25.23 -21.31 52.84
C CYS A 340 25.06 -22.53 51.91
N ALA A 341 25.72 -23.64 52.26
CA ALA A 341 25.70 -24.83 51.44
C ALA A 341 24.33 -25.52 51.52
N VAL A 342 23.77 -25.90 50.37
CA VAL A 342 22.55 -26.70 50.33
C VAL A 342 22.92 -28.17 50.55
N CYS A 343 22.52 -28.74 51.68
CA CYS A 343 22.78 -30.13 52.03
C CYS A 343 21.80 -31.05 51.30
N THR A 344 22.30 -31.78 50.30
CA THR A 344 21.51 -32.69 49.47
C THR A 344 22.30 -33.95 49.12
N GLY A 345 21.63 -34.95 48.54
CA GLY A 345 22.26 -36.16 48.02
C GLY A 345 22.95 -36.97 49.11
N VAL A 346 24.27 -37.14 48.99
CA VAL A 346 25.07 -37.98 49.89
C VAL A 346 25.31 -37.35 51.27
N THR A 347 25.05 -36.06 51.44
CA THR A 347 25.20 -35.36 52.73
C THR A 347 23.95 -34.51 53.02
N PRO A 348 22.79 -35.13 53.28
CA PRO A 348 21.50 -34.44 53.29
C PRO A 348 21.19 -33.66 54.59
N SER A 349 22.08 -33.67 55.59
CA SER A 349 21.85 -33.04 56.89
C SER A 349 22.91 -31.99 57.20
N CYS A 350 22.49 -30.83 57.72
CA CYS A 350 23.41 -29.82 58.25
C CYS A 350 23.70 -30.10 59.73
N VAL A 351 24.93 -30.48 60.05
CA VAL A 351 25.37 -30.72 61.43
C VAL A 351 26.66 -29.94 61.65
N ALA A 352 26.67 -29.10 62.69
CA ALA A 352 27.81 -28.27 63.06
C ALA A 352 28.35 -27.44 61.87
N ALA A 353 27.44 -26.82 61.11
CA ALA A 353 27.76 -25.98 59.95
C ALA A 353 28.47 -26.69 58.78
N ALA A 354 28.35 -28.03 58.69
CA ALA A 354 28.80 -28.81 57.56
C ALA A 354 27.72 -29.80 57.10
N CYS A 355 27.64 -30.04 55.78
CA CYS A 355 26.76 -31.07 55.24
C CYS A 355 27.36 -32.45 55.53
N THR A 356 26.57 -33.29 56.17
CA THR A 356 26.89 -34.68 56.51
C THR A 356 25.63 -35.54 56.40
N CYS A 357 25.76 -36.84 56.59
CA CYS A 357 24.63 -37.70 56.90
C CYS A 357 24.56 -38.01 58.40
N THR A 358 23.35 -38.26 58.89
CA THR A 358 23.04 -38.98 60.13
C THR A 358 22.49 -40.37 59.82
N THR A 359 22.40 -41.23 60.85
CA THR A 359 21.92 -42.62 60.75
C THR A 359 20.50 -42.76 60.22
N SER A 360 19.68 -41.71 60.24
CA SER A 360 18.32 -41.68 59.71
C SER A 360 18.15 -40.86 58.43
N SER A 361 19.20 -40.17 57.98
CA SER A 361 19.12 -39.20 56.88
C SER A 361 19.36 -39.78 55.48
N CYS A 362 20.03 -40.93 55.40
CA CYS A 362 20.21 -41.66 54.16
C CYS A 362 18.93 -42.45 53.90
N GLY A 363 18.20 -42.10 52.85
CA GLY A 363 16.97 -42.80 52.46
C GLY A 363 17.19 -44.30 52.24
N ALA A 364 16.10 -45.05 52.02
CA ALA A 364 16.17 -46.51 51.83
C ALA A 364 17.19 -46.91 50.75
N GLY A 365 18.07 -47.87 51.07
CA GLY A 365 19.11 -48.33 50.14
C GLY A 365 20.45 -47.61 50.24
N ALA A 366 20.65 -46.76 51.25
CA ALA A 366 21.95 -46.20 51.58
C ALA A 366 22.16 -46.12 53.10
N LEU A 367 23.41 -46.22 53.53
CA LEU A 367 23.80 -46.12 54.94
C LEU A 367 24.78 -44.98 55.15
N CYS A 368 24.70 -44.34 56.31
CA CYS A 368 25.61 -43.25 56.64
C CYS A 368 26.96 -43.80 57.09
N GLN A 369 27.99 -43.64 56.26
CA GLN A 369 29.37 -44.04 56.55
C GLN A 369 30.31 -42.86 56.34
N ASN A 370 31.13 -42.57 57.36
CA ASN A 370 32.11 -41.47 57.32
C ASN A 370 31.50 -40.10 56.94
N GLY A 371 30.25 -39.85 57.33
CA GLY A 371 29.56 -38.61 57.04
C GLY A 371 28.97 -38.50 55.62
N ALA A 372 29.03 -39.56 54.80
CA ALA A 372 28.35 -39.63 53.50
C ALA A 372 27.44 -40.86 53.37
N CYS A 373 26.30 -40.71 52.70
CA CYS A 373 25.41 -41.80 52.35
C CYS A 373 26.08 -42.68 51.29
N THR A 374 26.40 -43.90 51.68
CA THR A 374 27.00 -44.91 50.81
C THR A 374 25.90 -45.84 50.32
N PRO A 375 25.71 -46.01 49.00
CA PRO A 375 24.67 -46.87 48.45
C PRO A 375 24.92 -48.35 48.78
N CYS A 376 23.85 -49.08 49.04
CA CYS A 376 23.86 -50.51 49.33
C CYS A 376 23.75 -51.32 48.03
N ASN A 377 24.84 -51.30 47.24
CA ASN A 377 24.96 -51.95 45.94
C ASN A 377 26.08 -53.00 45.87
N SER A 378 26.58 -53.46 47.02
CA SER A 378 27.61 -54.50 47.08
C SER A 378 27.04 -55.77 47.69
N SER A 379 27.66 -56.92 47.41
CA SER A 379 27.25 -58.19 48.04
C SER A 379 27.40 -58.18 49.58
N ALA A 380 28.16 -57.23 50.14
CA ALA A 380 28.28 -57.01 51.58
C ALA A 380 27.18 -56.12 52.17
N ALA A 381 26.46 -55.35 51.35
CA ALA A 381 25.34 -54.51 51.74
C ALA A 381 24.49 -54.22 50.50
N CYS A 382 23.38 -54.95 50.35
CA CYS A 382 22.54 -54.98 49.17
C CYS A 382 21.09 -54.58 49.47
N GLY A 383 20.54 -53.70 48.65
CA GLY A 383 19.13 -53.35 48.63
C GLY A 383 18.68 -52.36 49.70
N SER A 384 17.38 -52.12 49.75
CA SER A 384 16.76 -51.09 50.60
C SER A 384 16.98 -51.29 52.10
N LYS A 385 17.31 -52.51 52.51
CA LYS A 385 17.63 -52.90 53.89
C LYS A 385 19.13 -53.15 54.12
N CYS A 386 19.97 -52.99 53.10
CA CYS A 386 21.42 -53.17 53.19
C CYS A 386 21.83 -54.52 53.79
N ILE A 387 21.30 -55.62 53.23
CA ILE A 387 21.57 -56.99 53.69
C ILE A 387 22.77 -57.61 52.98
N VAL A 388 23.44 -58.59 53.59
CA VAL A 388 24.49 -59.37 52.93
C VAL A 388 23.85 -60.38 51.97
N CYS A 389 24.38 -60.52 50.75
CA CYS A 389 23.89 -61.50 49.79
C CYS A 389 24.33 -62.94 50.13
N PRO A 390 23.47 -63.95 49.91
CA PRO A 390 23.83 -65.36 50.04
C PRO A 390 25.05 -65.76 49.19
N GLU A 391 25.77 -66.82 49.58
CA GLU A 391 26.85 -67.39 48.78
C GLU A 391 26.34 -67.75 47.36
N ASP A 392 27.17 -67.52 46.34
CA ASP A 392 26.87 -67.66 44.91
C ASP A 392 25.85 -66.66 44.32
N THR A 393 25.55 -65.56 45.01
CA THR A 393 24.76 -64.44 44.45
C THR A 393 25.51 -63.12 44.54
N THR A 394 25.25 -62.22 43.60
CA THR A 394 25.84 -60.88 43.57
C THR A 394 24.77 -59.80 43.73
N CYS A 395 25.11 -58.65 44.31
CA CYS A 395 24.15 -57.57 44.42
C CYS A 395 23.96 -56.89 43.06
N LEU A 396 22.80 -57.10 42.44
CA LEU A 396 22.40 -56.47 41.19
C LEU A 396 21.09 -55.71 41.41
N ASN A 397 21.05 -54.42 41.08
CA ASN A 397 19.85 -53.57 41.21
C ASN A 397 19.21 -53.58 42.62
N GLY A 398 20.03 -53.70 43.67
CA GLY A 398 19.54 -53.71 45.04
C GLY A 398 18.83 -55.00 45.46
N LYS A 399 19.04 -56.10 44.72
CA LYS A 399 18.64 -57.45 45.09
C LYS A 399 19.81 -58.41 44.87
N CYS A 400 19.81 -59.53 45.56
CA CYS A 400 20.78 -60.59 45.31
C CYS A 400 20.32 -61.38 44.07
N ALA A 401 21.18 -61.43 43.06
CA ALA A 401 20.91 -61.98 41.73
C ALA A 401 21.84 -63.15 41.42
N GLU A 402 21.35 -64.07 40.57
CA GLU A 402 22.06 -65.28 40.15
C GLU A 402 23.12 -64.99 39.07
N CYS A 403 22.94 -63.92 38.29
CA CYS A 403 23.88 -63.48 37.27
C CYS A 403 23.97 -61.95 37.24
N ALA A 404 25.13 -61.42 36.84
CA ALA A 404 25.31 -59.99 36.55
C ALA A 404 25.46 -59.71 35.06
N VAL A 405 25.97 -60.68 34.30
CA VAL A 405 26.17 -60.61 32.85
C VAL A 405 25.82 -61.95 32.20
N SER A 406 25.42 -61.94 30.92
CA SER A 406 25.01 -63.16 30.19
C SER A 406 26.03 -64.31 30.17
N PRO A 407 27.37 -64.09 30.18
CA PRO A 407 28.34 -65.17 30.32
C PRO A 407 28.19 -66.00 31.60
N ASP A 408 27.57 -65.46 32.66
CA ASP A 408 27.33 -66.15 33.92
C ASP A 408 26.29 -67.29 33.78
N CYS A 409 25.48 -67.28 32.70
CA CYS A 409 24.34 -68.17 32.48
C CYS A 409 24.59 -69.40 31.60
N GLY A 410 25.82 -69.57 31.10
CA GLY A 410 26.18 -70.65 30.17
C GLY A 410 25.64 -70.45 28.74
N PRO A 411 26.02 -71.34 27.79
CA PRO A 411 25.61 -71.22 26.40
C PRO A 411 24.09 -71.39 26.21
N SER A 412 23.51 -70.58 25.32
CA SER A 412 22.07 -70.52 24.98
C SER A 412 21.15 -69.93 26.06
N SER A 413 21.71 -69.23 27.05
CA SER A 413 20.97 -68.42 28.02
C SER A 413 21.60 -67.05 28.19
N VAL A 414 20.79 -66.06 28.52
CA VAL A 414 21.23 -64.68 28.80
C VAL A 414 20.75 -64.26 30.18
N CYS A 415 21.51 -63.37 30.82
CA CYS A 415 21.11 -62.80 32.10
C CYS A 415 20.01 -61.76 31.85
N SER A 416 18.82 -61.99 32.41
CA SER A 416 17.71 -61.04 32.30
C SER A 416 18.00 -59.77 33.12
N ALA A 417 17.23 -58.71 32.87
CA ALA A 417 17.31 -57.47 33.64
C ALA A 417 17.04 -57.67 35.15
N ASP A 418 16.34 -58.75 35.52
CA ASP A 418 16.06 -59.14 36.91
C ASP A 418 17.17 -60.00 37.53
N GLY A 419 18.27 -60.26 36.80
CA GLY A 419 19.41 -61.01 37.30
C GLY A 419 19.18 -62.52 37.37
N VAL A 420 18.33 -63.04 36.47
CA VAL A 420 17.98 -64.47 36.33
C VAL A 420 18.40 -64.96 34.94
N CYS A 421 18.95 -66.16 34.84
CA CYS A 421 19.33 -66.76 33.57
C CYS A 421 18.11 -67.25 32.77
N VAL A 422 17.91 -66.73 31.57
CA VAL A 422 16.77 -67.03 30.68
C VAL A 422 17.25 -67.65 29.37
N ALA A 423 16.62 -68.75 28.95
CA ALA A 423 16.95 -69.45 27.71
C ALA A 423 16.48 -68.68 26.45
N CYS A 424 17.30 -68.67 25.40
CA CYS A 424 16.96 -68.07 24.11
C CYS A 424 16.19 -69.05 23.24
N THR A 425 14.99 -68.68 22.78
CA THR A 425 14.12 -69.55 21.95
C THR A 425 13.74 -68.87 20.63
N ALA A 426 13.27 -69.65 19.67
CA ALA A 426 12.97 -69.18 18.31
C ALA A 426 11.93 -68.05 18.25
N ASP A 427 11.05 -67.96 19.26
CA ASP A 427 9.95 -67.00 19.33
C ASP A 427 10.00 -66.12 20.60
N ASN A 428 11.15 -66.03 21.27
CA ASN A 428 11.27 -65.16 22.44
C ASN A 428 11.34 -63.69 21.96
N PRO A 429 10.36 -62.84 22.30
CA PRO A 429 10.31 -61.46 21.82
C PRO A 429 11.44 -60.57 22.38
N THR A 430 12.07 -60.99 23.48
CA THR A 430 13.17 -60.26 24.12
C THR A 430 14.54 -60.79 23.67
N TYR A 431 14.65 -62.09 23.39
CA TYR A 431 15.92 -62.76 23.07
C TYR A 431 15.73 -63.72 21.88
N CYS A 432 15.60 -63.13 20.70
CA CYS A 432 15.16 -63.79 19.48
C CYS A 432 16.22 -64.73 18.91
N GLY A 433 15.83 -65.98 18.70
CA GLY A 433 16.64 -66.98 18.02
C GLY A 433 17.86 -67.46 18.84
N PRO A 434 18.65 -68.39 18.26
CA PRO A 434 19.77 -69.03 18.95
C PRO A 434 20.94 -68.09 19.28
N SER A 435 20.98 -66.91 18.67
CA SER A 435 21.95 -65.85 18.97
C SER A 435 21.47 -64.86 20.04
N CYS A 436 20.28 -65.06 20.61
CA CYS A 436 19.70 -64.20 21.65
C CYS A 436 19.61 -62.72 21.21
N LEU A 437 19.19 -62.47 19.97
CA LEU A 437 19.15 -61.12 19.40
C LEU A 437 18.01 -60.31 20.04
N GLU A 438 18.32 -59.14 20.58
CA GLU A 438 17.31 -58.24 21.13
C GLU A 438 16.62 -57.47 20.00
N CYS A 439 15.33 -57.74 19.79
CA CYS A 439 14.53 -57.05 18.77
C CYS A 439 14.06 -55.68 19.27
N THR A 440 14.66 -54.60 18.78
CA THR A 440 14.36 -53.23 19.21
C THR A 440 14.14 -52.28 18.03
N GLY A 441 13.61 -51.09 18.31
CA GLY A 441 13.44 -50.03 17.32
C GLY A 441 12.45 -50.40 16.21
N ALA A 442 12.90 -50.28 14.95
CA ALA A 442 12.07 -50.51 13.77
C ALA A 442 11.61 -51.96 13.60
N THR A 443 12.26 -52.92 14.26
CA THR A 443 11.98 -54.36 14.16
C THR A 443 11.80 -55.02 15.54
N PRO A 444 10.71 -54.75 16.28
CA PRO A 444 10.56 -55.20 17.66
C PRO A 444 9.96 -56.61 17.81
N ALA A 445 9.51 -57.26 16.73
CA ALA A 445 8.89 -58.58 16.79
C ALA A 445 9.87 -59.68 16.40
N CYS A 446 9.96 -60.76 17.18
CA CYS A 446 10.70 -61.97 16.82
C CYS A 446 9.77 -62.95 16.09
N VAL A 447 10.08 -63.28 14.84
CA VAL A 447 9.34 -64.28 14.06
C VAL A 447 10.35 -65.16 13.34
N ASP A 448 10.26 -66.47 13.52
CA ASP A 448 11.15 -67.48 12.92
C ASP A 448 12.65 -67.22 13.19
N GLY A 449 12.97 -66.72 14.38
CA GLY A 449 14.34 -66.42 14.80
C GLY A 449 14.96 -65.15 14.19
N GLY A 450 14.17 -64.28 13.54
CA GLY A 450 14.59 -62.98 13.03
C GLY A 450 13.73 -61.81 13.53
N CYS A 451 14.35 -60.65 13.71
CA CYS A 451 13.64 -59.42 14.09
C CYS A 451 12.92 -58.80 12.88
N GLN A 452 11.62 -58.58 13.02
CA GLN A 452 10.73 -58.02 12.00
C GLN A 452 10.00 -56.79 12.54
N CYS A 453 9.63 -55.87 11.64
CA CYS A 453 8.76 -54.76 11.99
C CYS A 453 7.35 -55.21 12.38
N SER A 454 6.66 -54.41 13.18
CA SER A 454 5.23 -54.52 13.44
C SER A 454 4.51 -53.29 12.88
N GLY A 455 3.18 -53.33 12.79
CA GLY A 455 2.39 -52.26 12.16
C GLY A 455 2.63 -50.84 12.70
N ALA A 456 3.17 -50.69 13.92
CA ALA A 456 3.46 -49.39 14.54
C ALA A 456 4.96 -49.08 14.70
N SER A 457 5.87 -50.01 14.38
CA SER A 457 7.29 -49.87 14.76
C SER A 457 8.13 -49.02 13.81
N CYS A 458 7.65 -48.74 12.60
CA CYS A 458 8.41 -48.06 11.56
C CYS A 458 8.50 -46.52 11.71
N GLY A 459 7.79 -45.94 12.69
CA GLY A 459 7.73 -44.50 12.88
C GLY A 459 6.89 -43.78 11.82
N ALA A 460 6.78 -42.45 11.94
CA ALA A 460 5.98 -41.64 11.02
C ALA A 460 6.56 -41.66 9.60
N GLY A 461 5.71 -41.84 8.59
CA GLY A 461 6.11 -41.84 7.17
C GLY A 461 6.69 -43.17 6.67
N ALA A 462 6.59 -44.24 7.45
CA ALA A 462 6.96 -45.60 7.02
C ALA A 462 5.98 -46.64 7.59
N GLN A 463 5.75 -47.71 6.84
CA GLN A 463 4.87 -48.83 7.20
C GLN A 463 5.60 -50.17 7.11
N CYS A 464 5.14 -51.15 7.87
CA CYS A 464 5.73 -52.49 7.85
C CYS A 464 5.20 -53.30 6.66
N VAL A 465 6.08 -53.66 5.72
CA VAL A 465 5.77 -54.49 4.55
C VAL A 465 6.72 -55.68 4.52
N ASN A 466 6.18 -56.90 4.64
CA ASN A 466 6.95 -58.15 4.64
C ASN A 466 8.11 -58.17 5.67
N GLY A 467 7.87 -57.63 6.87
CA GLY A 467 8.85 -57.64 7.96
C GLY A 467 9.92 -56.55 7.89
N ALA A 468 9.91 -55.67 6.87
CA ALA A 468 10.77 -54.48 6.77
C ALA A 468 9.98 -53.17 6.66
N CYS A 469 10.54 -52.07 7.16
CA CYS A 469 9.93 -50.75 7.05
C CYS A 469 10.11 -50.18 5.63
N ALA A 470 8.99 -49.91 4.97
CA ALA A 470 8.93 -49.26 3.66
C ALA A 470 8.42 -47.83 3.80
N SER A 471 8.99 -46.90 3.04
CA SER A 471 8.60 -45.49 3.06
C SER A 471 7.22 -45.26 2.43
N CYS A 472 6.46 -44.33 3.00
CA CYS A 472 5.11 -43.99 2.55
C CYS A 472 5.14 -42.85 1.52
N ASN A 473 5.64 -43.18 0.33
CA ASN A 473 5.86 -42.26 -0.78
C ASN A 473 5.06 -42.63 -2.04
N SER A 474 3.99 -43.41 -1.89
CA SER A 474 3.14 -43.85 -3.00
C SER A 474 1.69 -43.42 -2.78
N ALA A 475 0.89 -43.34 -3.84
CA ALA A 475 -0.54 -43.02 -3.72
C ALA A 475 -1.31 -44.06 -2.87
N ALA A 476 -0.83 -45.30 -2.78
CA ALA A 476 -1.43 -46.35 -1.94
C ALA A 476 -1.10 -46.19 -0.45
N ALA A 477 -0.01 -45.52 -0.12
CA ALA A 477 0.42 -45.24 1.24
C ALA A 477 1.33 -44.00 1.27
N CYS A 478 0.78 -42.89 1.73
CA CYS A 478 1.40 -41.58 1.66
C CYS A 478 1.40 -40.85 3.01
N GLY A 479 2.44 -40.05 3.23
CA GLY A 479 2.53 -39.13 4.35
C GLY A 479 2.78 -39.81 5.70
N PRO A 480 2.73 -39.02 6.78
CA PRO A 480 3.12 -39.48 8.12
C PRO A 480 2.29 -40.66 8.63
N GLY A 481 1.02 -40.73 8.22
CA GLY A 481 0.07 -41.79 8.58
C GLY A 481 -0.03 -42.94 7.58
N CYS A 482 0.74 -42.93 6.49
CA CYS A 482 0.74 -43.98 5.47
C CYS A 482 -0.65 -44.31 4.92
N VAL A 483 -1.47 -43.28 4.70
CA VAL A 483 -2.85 -43.42 4.20
C VAL A 483 -2.89 -43.36 2.67
N ALA A 484 -3.88 -44.03 2.08
CA ALA A 484 -4.09 -43.96 0.63
C ALA A 484 -4.61 -42.56 0.23
N CYS A 485 -4.07 -42.03 -0.85
CA CYS A 485 -4.52 -40.77 -1.45
C CYS A 485 -5.81 -40.97 -2.26
N GLY A 486 -6.68 -39.96 -2.28
CA GLY A 486 -7.98 -40.04 -2.92
C GLY A 486 -8.74 -38.72 -2.96
N GLY A 487 -9.87 -38.70 -3.66
CA GLY A 487 -10.70 -37.50 -3.81
C GLY A 487 -9.95 -36.35 -4.47
N ALA A 488 -9.97 -35.17 -3.83
CA ALA A 488 -9.33 -33.95 -4.32
C ALA A 488 -7.79 -33.95 -4.19
N THR A 489 -7.20 -34.93 -3.50
CA THR A 489 -5.75 -35.05 -3.30
C THR A 489 -5.24 -36.45 -3.69
N PRO A 490 -5.28 -36.82 -4.98
CA PRO A 490 -5.00 -38.20 -5.40
C PRO A 490 -3.51 -38.55 -5.50
N TYR A 491 -2.58 -37.60 -5.37
CA TYR A 491 -1.14 -37.82 -5.55
C TYR A 491 -0.38 -37.73 -4.23
N CYS A 492 0.79 -38.38 -4.16
CA CYS A 492 1.63 -38.37 -2.96
C CYS A 492 2.84 -37.44 -3.13
N ALA A 493 2.98 -36.44 -2.26
CA ALA A 493 4.14 -35.55 -2.22
C ALA A 493 5.29 -36.08 -1.32
N GLY A 494 5.15 -37.29 -0.79
CA GLY A 494 6.17 -37.99 -0.01
C GLY A 494 5.78 -38.30 1.45
N PRO A 495 6.69 -38.88 2.23
CA PRO A 495 6.41 -39.40 3.57
C PRO A 495 6.15 -38.31 4.63
N THR A 496 6.50 -37.05 4.35
CA THR A 496 6.30 -35.91 5.25
C THR A 496 5.12 -35.03 4.87
N LEU A 497 4.94 -34.73 3.57
CA LEU A 497 3.88 -33.83 3.09
C LEU A 497 2.50 -34.50 2.97
N GLY A 498 2.44 -35.79 2.67
CA GLY A 498 1.17 -36.49 2.47
C GLY A 498 0.50 -36.24 1.12
N CYS A 499 -0.81 -36.46 1.07
CA CYS A 499 -1.58 -36.45 -0.17
C CYS A 499 -1.87 -35.04 -0.66
N VAL A 500 -1.68 -34.81 -1.96
CA VAL A 500 -1.77 -33.51 -2.63
C VAL A 500 -2.59 -33.60 -3.91
N ALA A 501 -3.07 -32.45 -4.39
CA ALA A 501 -3.86 -32.37 -5.61
C ALA A 501 -3.01 -32.56 -6.87
N CYS A 502 -1.71 -32.24 -6.79
CA CYS A 502 -0.74 -32.44 -7.86
C CYS A 502 0.69 -32.38 -7.30
N VAL A 503 1.64 -33.01 -8.00
CA VAL A 503 3.09 -32.82 -7.85
C VAL A 503 3.74 -32.28 -9.13
N ASP A 504 2.99 -32.27 -10.23
CA ASP A 504 3.38 -31.69 -11.51
C ASP A 504 2.15 -31.18 -12.29
N ASN A 505 2.38 -30.42 -13.36
CA ASN A 505 1.30 -29.81 -14.15
C ASN A 505 0.45 -30.82 -14.93
N GLY A 506 1.01 -31.99 -15.29
CA GLY A 506 0.29 -33.02 -16.04
C GLY A 506 -0.82 -33.68 -15.22
N GLN A 507 -0.82 -33.46 -13.91
CA GLN A 507 -1.77 -34.01 -12.96
C GLN A 507 -2.97 -33.10 -12.70
N CYS A 508 -2.94 -31.86 -13.21
CA CYS A 508 -4.02 -30.91 -13.08
C CYS A 508 -5.03 -31.00 -14.23
N PRO A 509 -6.31 -30.64 -13.98
CA PRO A 509 -7.30 -30.50 -15.04
C PRO A 509 -6.80 -29.56 -16.15
N ALA A 510 -7.29 -29.76 -17.37
CA ALA A 510 -6.97 -28.87 -18.48
C ALA A 510 -7.28 -27.41 -18.10
N GLY A 511 -6.29 -26.53 -18.26
CA GLY A 511 -6.39 -25.12 -17.86
C GLY A 511 -5.72 -24.80 -16.52
N TYR A 512 -5.37 -25.77 -15.68
CA TYR A 512 -4.81 -25.56 -14.34
C TYR A 512 -3.31 -25.89 -14.29
N THR A 513 -2.59 -25.23 -13.38
CA THR A 513 -1.15 -25.44 -13.14
C THR A 513 -0.91 -25.88 -11.70
N CYS A 514 0.09 -26.73 -11.47
CA CYS A 514 0.42 -27.19 -10.13
C CYS A 514 1.28 -26.15 -9.40
N LEU A 515 0.69 -25.44 -8.44
CA LEU A 515 1.39 -24.44 -7.64
C LEU A 515 1.21 -24.75 -6.15
N GLY A 516 2.32 -24.98 -5.44
CA GLY A 516 2.27 -25.33 -4.02
C GLY A 516 1.52 -26.63 -3.73
N ASN A 517 1.58 -27.61 -4.66
CA ASN A 517 0.85 -28.88 -4.62
C ASN A 517 -0.69 -28.78 -4.69
N VAL A 518 -1.19 -27.65 -5.19
CA VAL A 518 -2.60 -27.41 -5.49
C VAL A 518 -2.75 -27.11 -6.98
N CYS A 519 -3.74 -27.70 -7.63
CA CYS A 519 -4.10 -27.30 -8.98
C CYS A 519 -4.80 -25.95 -8.93
N GLN A 520 -4.12 -24.91 -9.40
CA GLN A 520 -4.63 -23.55 -9.43
C GLN A 520 -4.91 -23.15 -10.87
N ASP A 521 -6.00 -22.40 -11.07
CA ASP A 521 -6.26 -21.76 -12.33
C ASP A 521 -5.25 -20.61 -12.47
N PRO A 522 -4.28 -20.68 -13.40
CA PRO A 522 -3.31 -19.60 -13.63
C PRO A 522 -4.01 -18.31 -14.11
N CYS A 523 -5.28 -18.40 -14.46
CA CYS A 523 -6.12 -17.28 -14.89
C CYS A 523 -7.03 -16.73 -13.79
N ALA A 524 -7.01 -17.31 -12.58
CA ALA A 524 -7.73 -16.76 -11.44
C ALA A 524 -7.19 -15.35 -11.10
N GLY A 525 -8.08 -14.35 -11.15
CA GLY A 525 -7.73 -12.95 -10.89
C GLY A 525 -7.19 -12.18 -12.09
N VAL A 526 -7.12 -12.78 -13.29
CA VAL A 526 -6.80 -12.05 -14.51
C VAL A 526 -7.90 -11.04 -14.83
N GLN A 527 -7.48 -9.78 -15.02
CA GLN A 527 -8.37 -8.68 -15.39
C GLN A 527 -8.24 -8.37 -16.88
N GLY A 528 -9.08 -7.46 -17.39
CA GLY A 528 -8.94 -6.93 -18.76
C GLY A 528 -9.13 -7.97 -19.87
N CYS A 529 -9.97 -9.01 -19.68
CA CYS A 529 -10.26 -9.96 -20.75
C CYS A 529 -11.02 -9.32 -21.93
N ALA A 530 -11.90 -8.35 -21.65
CA ALA A 530 -12.69 -7.63 -22.65
C ALA A 530 -12.05 -6.29 -23.00
N ASN A 531 -12.32 -5.79 -24.20
CA ASN A 531 -11.98 -4.42 -24.59
C ASN A 531 -12.86 -3.43 -23.83
N ASP A 532 -12.31 -2.25 -23.57
CA ASP A 532 -13.06 -1.08 -23.11
C ASP A 532 -12.55 0.17 -23.83
N THR A 533 -13.35 0.65 -24.77
CA THR A 533 -13.04 1.83 -25.59
C THR A 533 -13.71 3.10 -25.09
N LEU A 534 -14.48 3.04 -23.99
CA LEU A 534 -15.18 4.19 -23.43
C LEU A 534 -14.24 5.28 -22.90
N PRO A 535 -13.08 4.96 -22.26
CA PRO A 535 -12.13 5.98 -21.88
C PRO A 535 -11.63 6.76 -23.12
N ASN A 536 -11.51 8.07 -22.96
CA ASN A 536 -11.10 8.98 -24.04
C ASN A 536 -9.62 8.83 -24.44
N ALA A 537 -8.87 7.91 -23.82
CA ALA A 537 -7.45 7.70 -24.03
C ALA A 537 -6.63 8.97 -23.81
N SER A 538 -7.06 9.89 -22.94
CA SER A 538 -6.37 11.17 -22.74
C SER A 538 -5.32 11.17 -21.63
N THR A 539 -5.21 10.09 -20.87
CA THR A 539 -4.30 9.94 -19.74
C THR A 539 -4.08 8.44 -19.50
N CYS A 540 -3.03 8.09 -18.76
CA CYS A 540 -2.81 6.72 -18.28
C CYS A 540 -3.99 6.20 -17.45
N ALA A 541 -4.58 7.08 -16.63
CA ALA A 541 -5.76 6.77 -15.82
C ALA A 541 -7.01 6.53 -16.70
N LYS A 542 -7.11 7.23 -17.84
CA LYS A 542 -8.19 7.11 -18.83
C LYS A 542 -7.75 6.33 -20.07
N ALA A 543 -6.79 5.42 -19.93
CA ALA A 543 -6.34 4.57 -21.03
C ALA A 543 -7.44 3.59 -21.45
N ARG A 544 -7.60 3.39 -22.76
CA ARG A 544 -8.51 2.36 -23.30
C ARG A 544 -8.01 0.98 -22.96
N THR A 545 -8.90 0.05 -22.60
CA THR A 545 -8.48 -1.31 -22.30
C THR A 545 -8.41 -2.13 -23.57
N LEU A 546 -7.23 -2.65 -23.89
CA LEU A 546 -7.05 -3.68 -24.91
C LEU A 546 -7.27 -5.05 -24.25
N GLY A 547 -8.38 -5.67 -24.63
CA GLY A 547 -8.84 -6.94 -24.11
C GLY A 547 -7.87 -8.06 -24.43
N ARG A 548 -7.48 -8.80 -23.39
CA ARG A 548 -6.56 -9.94 -23.55
C ARG A 548 -7.08 -10.97 -24.53
N LYS A 549 -8.40 -11.19 -24.61
CA LYS A 549 -9.03 -12.19 -25.50
C LYS A 549 -8.63 -12.00 -26.96
N ASP A 550 -8.56 -10.75 -27.42
CA ASP A 550 -8.18 -10.43 -28.79
C ASP A 550 -6.66 -10.44 -28.94
N ALA A 551 -5.94 -9.96 -27.92
CA ALA A 551 -4.48 -9.87 -27.92
C ALA A 551 -3.76 -11.24 -27.90
N VAL A 552 -4.36 -12.28 -27.32
CA VAL A 552 -3.77 -13.65 -27.29
C VAL A 552 -4.01 -14.45 -28.56
N THR A 553 -4.78 -13.92 -29.52
CA THR A 553 -5.03 -14.60 -30.80
C THR A 553 -3.77 -14.66 -31.66
N ALA A 554 -3.77 -15.53 -32.68
CA ALA A 554 -2.65 -15.62 -33.62
C ALA A 554 -2.35 -14.28 -34.33
N THR A 555 -3.39 -13.47 -34.55
CA THR A 555 -3.34 -12.17 -35.24
C THR A 555 -3.13 -10.98 -34.29
N GLY A 556 -3.35 -11.15 -32.98
CA GLY A 556 -3.38 -10.05 -32.02
C GLY A 556 -4.65 -9.19 -32.11
N ALA A 557 -4.79 -8.27 -31.15
CA ALA A 557 -5.80 -7.22 -31.15
C ALA A 557 -5.38 -6.12 -32.12
N LYS A 558 -6.32 -5.60 -32.92
CA LYS A 558 -6.09 -4.50 -33.86
C LYS A 558 -6.98 -3.33 -33.50
N ILE A 559 -6.41 -2.14 -33.44
CA ILE A 559 -7.12 -0.89 -33.18
C ILE A 559 -6.56 0.21 -34.07
N SER A 560 -7.44 1.08 -34.56
CA SER A 560 -7.04 2.33 -35.21
C SER A 560 -7.15 3.48 -34.22
N GLY A 561 -6.22 4.41 -34.27
CA GLY A 561 -6.25 5.64 -33.49
C GLY A 561 -5.73 6.80 -34.31
N ASP A 562 -5.70 7.98 -33.69
CA ASP A 562 -5.25 9.20 -34.32
C ASP A 562 -4.64 10.10 -33.23
N THR A 563 -3.41 10.58 -33.45
CA THR A 563 -2.73 11.52 -32.56
C THR A 563 -2.98 12.99 -32.93
N THR A 564 -3.74 13.31 -33.98
CA THR A 564 -3.90 14.70 -34.50
C THR A 564 -4.71 15.64 -33.61
N SER A 565 -5.54 15.13 -32.69
CA SER A 565 -6.59 15.94 -32.06
C SER A 565 -6.69 15.80 -30.55
N THR A 566 -5.65 15.29 -29.90
CA THR A 566 -5.73 14.94 -28.49
C THR A 566 -4.78 15.80 -27.66
N ASN A 567 -5.35 16.70 -26.84
CA ASN A 567 -4.58 17.54 -25.89
C ASN A 567 -4.11 16.73 -24.67
N ASN A 568 -3.57 15.54 -24.91
CA ASN A 568 -3.12 14.60 -23.90
C ASN A 568 -1.63 14.38 -24.05
N SER A 569 -0.91 14.56 -22.94
CA SER A 569 0.54 14.62 -22.98
C SER A 569 1.10 13.81 -21.81
N ASP A 570 1.97 12.87 -22.12
CA ASP A 570 2.89 12.15 -21.23
C ASP A 570 4.27 12.82 -21.35
N ASP A 571 4.33 14.10 -20.95
CA ASP A 571 5.44 15.06 -21.13
C ASP A 571 6.75 14.71 -20.38
N LEU A 572 6.94 13.44 -20.02
CA LEU A 572 8.05 12.98 -19.20
C LEU A 572 9.20 12.47 -20.08
N PRO A 573 10.31 13.23 -20.22
CA PRO A 573 11.50 12.70 -20.86
C PRO A 573 12.03 11.53 -20.02
N SER A 574 12.18 10.34 -20.61
CA SER A 574 12.80 9.23 -19.88
C SER A 574 14.30 9.48 -19.71
N PRO A 575 14.81 9.68 -18.48
CA PRO A 575 16.22 9.93 -18.24
C PRO A 575 17.09 8.70 -18.50
N ILE A 576 16.49 7.50 -18.55
CA ILE A 576 17.19 6.21 -18.67
C ILE A 576 17.69 5.93 -20.10
N PHE A 577 17.00 6.42 -21.14
CA PHE A 577 17.31 6.06 -22.53
C PHE A 577 18.25 7.04 -23.26
N GLY A 578 18.75 8.09 -22.59
CA GLY A 578 19.52 9.14 -23.26
C GLY A 578 18.58 10.13 -23.95
N SER A 579 18.79 11.41 -23.68
CA SER A 579 17.79 12.48 -23.73
C SER A 579 17.29 12.94 -25.11
N SER A 580 17.16 12.08 -26.12
CA SER A 580 16.66 12.49 -27.44
C SER A 580 15.86 11.47 -28.25
N GLU A 581 15.75 10.20 -27.83
CA GLU A 581 15.10 9.16 -28.66
C GLU A 581 13.70 8.78 -28.17
N CYS A 582 13.25 9.27 -27.02
CA CYS A 582 11.90 9.00 -26.49
C CYS A 582 11.26 10.32 -26.05
N TRP A 583 11.25 11.28 -26.98
CA TRP A 583 10.75 12.61 -26.71
C TRP A 583 9.26 12.67 -27.04
N ASP A 584 8.53 13.34 -26.17
CA ASP A 584 7.08 13.45 -26.19
C ASP A 584 6.61 14.48 -27.23
N ALA A 585 5.77 14.07 -28.18
CA ALA A 585 4.99 15.00 -28.99
C ALA A 585 3.71 15.37 -28.22
N GLN A 586 3.07 16.50 -28.57
CA GLN A 586 2.00 17.08 -27.74
C GLN A 586 0.73 16.21 -27.60
N SER A 587 0.61 15.13 -28.37
CA SER A 587 -0.63 14.36 -28.51
C SER A 587 -0.39 12.85 -28.53
N ASP A 588 -0.84 12.20 -27.47
CA ASP A 588 -0.69 10.77 -27.23
C ASP A 588 -1.97 9.96 -27.49
N GLN A 589 -1.86 8.64 -27.43
CA GLN A 589 -2.99 7.74 -27.20
C GLN A 589 -2.61 6.65 -26.21
N PHE A 590 -3.39 6.54 -25.13
CA PHE A 590 -3.10 5.61 -24.04
C PHE A 590 -3.96 4.36 -24.12
N TYR A 591 -3.30 3.21 -24.08
CA TYR A 591 -3.90 1.88 -24.01
C TYR A 591 -3.41 1.17 -22.76
N ARG A 592 -4.26 0.39 -22.11
CA ARG A 592 -3.87 -0.47 -20.99
C ARG A 592 -4.24 -1.92 -21.26
N LEU A 593 -3.39 -2.81 -20.78
CA LEU A 593 -3.58 -4.24 -20.88
C LEU A 593 -3.08 -4.92 -19.61
N TRP A 594 -3.81 -5.94 -19.16
CA TRP A 594 -3.36 -6.78 -18.06
C TRP A 594 -2.38 -7.80 -18.60
N LEU A 595 -1.19 -7.88 -18.02
CA LEU A 595 -0.14 -8.82 -18.42
C LEU A 595 0.25 -9.71 -17.25
N VAL A 596 0.65 -10.94 -17.56
CA VAL A 596 1.13 -11.91 -16.57
C VAL A 596 2.64 -12.04 -16.68
N ALA A 597 3.34 -12.12 -15.54
CA ALA A 597 4.78 -12.32 -15.51
C ALA A 597 5.18 -13.58 -16.32
N GLY A 598 6.18 -13.44 -17.20
CA GLY A 598 6.62 -14.47 -18.13
C GLY A 598 5.98 -14.42 -19.52
N GLU A 599 4.92 -13.63 -19.71
CA GLU A 599 4.37 -13.35 -21.05
C GLU A 599 5.31 -12.44 -21.85
N THR A 600 5.20 -12.50 -23.17
CA THR A 600 5.85 -11.57 -24.10
C THR A 600 4.78 -10.75 -24.80
N LEU A 601 4.82 -9.43 -24.57
CA LEU A 601 4.06 -8.43 -25.29
C LEU A 601 4.80 -8.06 -26.58
N SER A 602 4.08 -8.03 -27.69
CA SER A 602 4.53 -7.46 -28.97
C SER A 602 3.48 -6.44 -29.42
N ALA A 603 3.86 -5.17 -29.50
CA ALA A 603 3.03 -4.11 -30.03
C ALA A 603 3.69 -3.56 -31.30
N THR A 604 2.94 -3.50 -32.40
CA THR A 604 3.38 -2.93 -33.67
C THR A 604 2.42 -1.83 -34.06
N VAL A 605 2.91 -0.63 -34.29
CA VAL A 605 2.11 0.48 -34.81
C VAL A 605 2.51 0.78 -36.25
N ASP A 606 1.51 1.08 -37.05
CA ASP A 606 1.59 1.28 -38.49
C ASP A 606 1.02 2.68 -38.77
N PRO A 607 1.86 3.70 -39.05
CA PRO A 607 1.36 5.02 -39.38
C PRO A 607 0.59 4.95 -40.71
N ALA A 608 -0.55 5.63 -40.80
CA ALA A 608 -1.37 5.60 -42.01
C ALA A 608 -0.81 6.49 -43.13
N ASP A 609 0.11 7.40 -42.80
CA ASP A 609 0.88 8.23 -43.71
C ASP A 609 2.38 8.02 -43.45
N PHE A 610 3.18 7.94 -44.50
CA PHE A 610 4.63 7.69 -44.41
C PHE A 610 5.41 8.95 -44.04
N ASP A 611 4.79 10.12 -44.11
CA ASP A 611 5.39 11.37 -43.65
C ASP A 611 5.23 11.57 -42.12
N PHE A 612 4.48 10.67 -41.44
CA PHE A 612 4.22 10.70 -40.00
C PHE A 612 5.11 9.71 -39.24
N ASP A 613 5.81 10.22 -38.23
CA ASP A 613 6.64 9.42 -37.33
C ASP A 613 5.97 9.19 -35.98
N ILE A 614 6.01 7.95 -35.51
CA ILE A 614 5.28 7.48 -34.34
C ILE A 614 6.22 6.68 -33.46
N MET A 615 5.98 6.67 -32.16
CA MET A 615 6.76 5.90 -31.20
C MET A 615 5.86 5.13 -30.24
N LEU A 616 6.44 4.11 -29.60
CA LEU A 616 5.77 3.28 -28.62
C LEU A 616 6.48 3.34 -27.27
N LYS A 617 5.75 3.72 -26.21
CA LYS A 617 6.22 3.66 -24.82
C LYS A 617 5.41 2.61 -24.05
N LEU A 618 6.07 1.85 -23.19
CA LEU A 618 5.44 0.85 -22.34
C LEU A 618 5.77 1.12 -20.87
N TYR A 619 4.73 1.25 -20.04
CA TYR A 619 4.83 1.51 -18.60
C TYR A 619 4.26 0.36 -17.78
N VAL A 620 4.74 0.24 -16.54
CA VAL A 620 4.15 -0.65 -15.53
C VAL A 620 3.08 0.12 -14.76
N GLY A 621 1.90 -0.48 -14.56
CA GLY A 621 0.78 0.12 -13.86
C GLY A 621 -0.15 0.93 -14.77
N THR A 622 -1.01 1.74 -14.15
CA THR A 622 -1.97 2.64 -14.83
C THR A 622 -1.68 4.12 -14.59
N ALA A 623 -0.56 4.45 -13.94
CA ALA A 623 -0.17 5.81 -13.57
C ALA A 623 1.23 6.10 -14.12
N CYS A 624 1.32 6.51 -15.40
CA CYS A 624 2.59 6.88 -16.04
C CYS A 624 2.94 8.37 -15.86
N GLU A 625 1.93 9.23 -15.72
CA GLU A 625 2.08 10.69 -15.59
C GLU A 625 2.85 11.18 -14.34
N SER A 626 3.13 10.31 -13.37
CA SER A 626 3.77 10.71 -12.10
C SER A 626 5.30 10.63 -12.12
N GLY A 627 5.94 10.66 -13.29
CA GLY A 627 7.42 10.61 -13.40
C GLY A 627 7.99 9.18 -13.38
N GLY A 628 7.19 8.18 -13.73
CA GLY A 628 7.69 6.80 -13.84
C GLY A 628 8.41 6.59 -15.17
N ASP A 629 9.61 6.01 -15.15
CA ASP A 629 10.30 5.65 -16.38
C ASP A 629 9.55 4.55 -17.17
N PRO A 630 9.44 4.66 -18.50
CA PRO A 630 8.91 3.57 -19.31
C PRO A 630 9.81 2.33 -19.16
N LEU A 631 9.17 1.17 -19.00
CA LEU A 631 9.81 -0.14 -19.04
C LEU A 631 10.55 -0.33 -20.37
N LYS A 632 9.96 0.17 -21.46
CA LYS A 632 10.56 0.15 -22.79
C LYS A 632 10.00 1.27 -23.65
N CYS A 633 10.85 1.81 -24.51
CA CYS A 633 10.49 2.76 -25.55
C CYS A 633 11.08 2.28 -26.88
N MET A 634 10.36 2.52 -27.98
CA MET A 634 10.84 2.28 -29.35
C MET A 634 10.58 3.51 -30.22
N ASN A 635 11.63 3.95 -30.91
CA ASN A 635 11.67 5.03 -31.89
C ASN A 635 12.83 4.75 -32.86
N ASP A 636 12.55 4.70 -34.15
CA ASP A 636 13.45 4.39 -35.25
C ASP A 636 14.00 5.62 -35.98
N LYS A 637 13.60 6.83 -35.53
CA LYS A 637 14.09 8.15 -35.94
C LYS A 637 13.48 8.68 -37.24
N GLY A 638 12.18 8.47 -37.46
CA GLY A 638 11.45 9.23 -38.47
C GLY A 638 11.64 8.76 -39.88
N ASP A 639 11.70 7.45 -40.07
CA ASP A 639 11.63 6.86 -41.42
C ASP A 639 10.21 6.58 -41.90
N GLY A 640 9.19 6.85 -41.05
CA GLY A 640 7.78 6.68 -41.37
C GLY A 640 7.36 5.22 -41.53
N THR A 641 8.16 4.28 -40.99
CA THR A 641 7.86 2.86 -41.04
C THR A 641 7.25 2.33 -39.74
N ASN A 642 6.95 1.03 -39.73
CA ASN A 642 6.26 0.40 -38.62
C ASN A 642 7.15 0.27 -37.39
N GLU A 643 6.73 0.88 -36.29
CA GLU A 643 7.38 0.68 -35.01
C GLU A 643 6.95 -0.61 -34.34
N THR A 644 7.91 -1.35 -33.78
CA THR A 644 7.61 -2.60 -33.05
C THR A 644 8.32 -2.71 -31.71
N LEU A 645 7.53 -2.69 -30.63
CA LEU A 645 7.98 -2.93 -29.26
C LEU A 645 7.72 -4.39 -28.87
N THR A 646 8.78 -5.12 -28.52
CA THR A 646 8.67 -6.47 -27.92
C THR A 646 9.25 -6.50 -26.50
N GLN A 647 8.49 -6.96 -25.51
CA GLN A 647 8.91 -6.98 -24.10
C GLN A 647 8.45 -8.25 -23.37
N VAL A 648 9.38 -8.89 -22.64
CA VAL A 648 9.06 -9.97 -21.69
C VAL A 648 8.65 -9.34 -20.35
N ILE A 649 7.49 -9.73 -19.83
CA ILE A 649 6.89 -9.10 -18.66
C ILE A 649 7.44 -9.73 -17.38
N SER A 650 7.97 -8.90 -16.48
CA SER A 650 8.54 -9.36 -15.21
C SER A 650 7.55 -9.35 -14.05
N THR A 651 6.46 -8.59 -14.15
CA THR A 651 5.49 -8.37 -13.08
C THR A 651 4.07 -8.55 -13.59
N THR A 652 3.23 -9.33 -12.91
CA THR A 652 1.81 -9.46 -13.25
C THR A 652 1.05 -8.19 -12.85
N GLY A 653 0.24 -7.66 -13.74
CA GLY A 653 -0.61 -6.49 -13.47
C GLY A 653 -0.95 -5.67 -14.71
N TRP A 654 -1.58 -4.52 -14.50
CA TRP A 654 -1.81 -3.53 -15.54
C TRP A 654 -0.50 -2.96 -16.07
N HIS A 655 -0.43 -2.78 -17.37
CA HIS A 655 0.62 -2.04 -18.07
C HIS A 655 -0.06 -1.06 -19.02
N THR A 656 0.54 0.11 -19.21
CA THR A 656 0.06 1.13 -20.15
C THR A 656 1.00 1.20 -21.34
N LEU A 657 0.45 1.02 -22.54
CA LEU A 657 1.10 1.25 -23.81
C LEU A 657 0.66 2.62 -24.33
N VAL A 658 1.62 3.48 -24.64
CA VAL A 658 1.39 4.81 -25.20
C VAL A 658 1.85 4.81 -26.64
N VAL A 659 1.00 5.31 -27.51
CA VAL A 659 1.31 5.61 -28.91
C VAL A 659 1.44 7.12 -29.00
N ASP A 660 2.61 7.59 -29.40
CA ASP A 660 3.01 8.99 -29.31
C ASP A 660 3.69 9.42 -30.62
N GLY A 661 3.68 10.70 -30.97
CA GLY A 661 4.49 11.26 -32.05
C GLY A 661 5.95 11.46 -31.61
N VAL A 662 6.87 11.60 -32.56
CA VAL A 662 8.31 11.67 -32.24
C VAL A 662 8.86 13.09 -31.99
N TYR A 663 8.18 14.13 -32.50
CA TYR A 663 8.69 15.51 -32.47
C TYR A 663 7.72 16.50 -31.81
N ALA A 664 8.28 17.43 -31.01
CA ALA A 664 7.53 18.32 -30.13
C ALA A 664 7.18 19.70 -30.73
N PHE A 665 7.43 19.96 -32.03
CA PHE A 665 7.38 21.32 -32.57
C PHE A 665 6.77 21.45 -33.97
N SER A 666 5.48 21.81 -33.97
CA SER A 666 4.78 22.73 -34.89
C SER A 666 4.47 22.34 -36.33
N ASP A 667 4.83 21.15 -36.80
CA ASP A 667 4.65 20.82 -38.21
C ASP A 667 3.54 19.75 -38.35
N ASP A 668 2.71 19.82 -39.41
CA ASP A 668 1.59 18.89 -39.69
C ASP A 668 2.06 17.42 -39.91
N TYR A 669 3.34 17.11 -39.65
CA TYR A 669 4.02 15.84 -39.87
C TYR A 669 4.23 15.02 -38.58
N ASP A 670 3.90 15.58 -37.42
CA ASP A 670 4.25 14.98 -36.11
C ASP A 670 3.12 14.19 -35.46
N TYR A 671 1.95 14.14 -36.11
CA TYR A 671 0.75 13.46 -35.61
C TYR A 671 -0.10 12.95 -36.77
N GLY A 672 -0.77 11.81 -36.56
CA GLY A 672 -1.53 11.19 -37.63
C GLY A 672 -2.36 9.98 -37.22
N PRO A 673 -3.26 9.54 -38.12
CA PRO A 673 -3.95 8.26 -37.97
C PRO A 673 -2.95 7.10 -38.03
N TYR A 674 -3.22 6.05 -37.25
CA TYR A 674 -2.39 4.85 -37.19
C TYR A 674 -3.22 3.59 -36.98
N ALA A 675 -2.61 2.44 -37.27
CA ALA A 675 -3.11 1.12 -36.90
C ALA A 675 -2.16 0.44 -35.93
N LEU A 676 -2.64 0.16 -34.71
CA LEU A 676 -1.90 -0.55 -33.67
C LEU A 676 -2.34 -2.02 -33.63
N THR A 677 -1.36 -2.93 -33.68
CA THR A 677 -1.53 -4.37 -33.47
C THR A 677 -0.83 -4.80 -32.18
N VAL A 678 -1.58 -5.36 -31.23
CA VAL A 678 -1.05 -5.83 -29.94
C VAL A 678 -1.23 -7.33 -29.80
N LYS A 679 -0.13 -8.04 -29.53
CA LYS A 679 -0.09 -9.49 -29.40
C LYS A 679 0.57 -9.92 -28.09
N ILE A 680 -0.07 -10.86 -27.40
CA ILE A 680 0.45 -11.50 -26.19
C ILE A 680 0.78 -12.94 -26.51
N THR A 681 2.01 -13.35 -26.22
CA THR A 681 2.46 -14.74 -26.34
C THR A 681 3.04 -15.23 -25.02
N SER A 682 3.02 -16.53 -24.79
CA SER A 682 3.60 -17.14 -23.59
C SER A 682 4.26 -18.46 -23.94
N ASN A 683 5.44 -18.69 -23.35
CA ASN A 683 6.11 -19.99 -23.39
C ASN A 683 5.53 -20.95 -22.33
N GLN A 684 4.68 -20.45 -21.42
CA GLN A 684 3.98 -21.21 -20.39
C GLN A 684 2.49 -21.27 -20.77
N LYS A 685 1.98 -22.46 -21.12
CA LYS A 685 0.54 -22.66 -21.36
C LYS A 685 -0.19 -22.90 -20.02
N PRO A 686 -1.45 -22.46 -19.86
CA PRO A 686 -2.31 -21.76 -20.83
C PRO A 686 -2.22 -20.22 -20.79
N LEU A 687 -2.47 -19.57 -21.93
CA LEU A 687 -2.74 -18.13 -22.00
C LEU A 687 -4.16 -17.83 -21.48
N CYS A 688 -4.29 -16.80 -20.67
CA CYS A 688 -5.57 -16.46 -20.04
C CYS A 688 -6.48 -15.62 -20.94
N CYS A 689 -7.80 -15.81 -20.77
CA CYS A 689 -8.88 -15.19 -21.57
C CYS A 689 -9.04 -15.74 -23.01
N LEU A 690 -8.53 -16.95 -23.30
CA LEU A 690 -8.74 -17.65 -24.59
C LEU A 690 -10.20 -18.08 -24.83
#